data_AF-A0AB33EPS3-F1
#
_entry.id   AF-A0AB33EPS3-F1
#
_cell.length_a   1.000
_cell.length_b   1.000
_cell.length_c   1.000
_cell.angle_alpha   90.00
_cell.angle_beta   90.00
_cell.angle_gamma   90.00
#
_symmetry.space_group_name_H-M   'P 1'
#
loop_
_entity.id
_entity.type
_entity.pdbx_description
1 polymer ?
#
loop_
_entity_poly.entity_id
_entity_poly.type
_entity_poly.pdbx_seq_one_letter_code
_entity_poly.pdbx_strand_id
1 'polypeptide(L)'
;MRVWSRAVAVLAAGAVVVAGVPAIAGTVTVRDAGATGRGGAETLGGSAAIGAARTVATRAQVTPGDTRLVPSTPRTDTPQITNGEITDIEVIGNRVFIAGTFTSITNVGGTAIAQKSLASYNLDTGKVDTGFRPTIDGAVAAVEASPDGSSLYITGSFNTINGVTKRKIARLNPTTGAPVAAFTANASARGTALAVSPTAVYVGGQFATVNGVARSGLVALNPTSGAVDTAFNLPLTGGIGVGGMLTVQQLKLTHDRSKLLVVHTGRQIAGQDRYGVALIGTASKALLPWRTRLWEDNLSFVGGIQRVFAGDIAPDDSYFVVTSGSGGDRPPINDTAIAYPLSGNDHVEPLWISRHFDSIYSVAITATAVYVGGHFSWQESPTSNVPWPGLDNVGYGTGQGLSGYGLGDQVVRRDHLGALDPITGTALEWNPGSNSYEGEKAMLATSRGLLVGGDGNTKGGKTTGRVAFFDLSREPAPAALDTTITTPIEGAVKQAGESFAIGGQALAPAGVAKVQVEILDRRSRRYLQDDLTTWGASNSVLATVASPNATSTTWTLPVSLPAGEYQLQAKTFDRNKAGDTTKAIKKIEAFRFDDLPPSTRISSPAAGLLATKSFVATGTATDDKGVNALVYSFRTSDNRYLQDDGTVAPVYNTFRGEPDVIGAVSTTWQFEVTLPAEGQWRMAATAVDTAGQSDLRGDTRDWTVSATGVPPTVAITAPVAMTPPTAAAPLTVAPGATVTFAGRASDDDALKSVEIYLRNNTTREALAADGTWGADSVAAYHRISPLNLDAATFDWSFTTVPLTPGVYDFRVRATDKLGLTTSTGNLGRLTVTAQVPGDAFPNGLLSFTGVNQDIDRLHLDLSGTATDDKGVRAVRVALRDLDTGRYVQPNGTMAAAFATVDATLAAPGATNTAFTLAIDLPTKGTFTVEAWAVDTAGQQDGSTTGATARYLVYPGDLDPRLEPSVTPVEGQAYTGGRIVVSGRAVDDVGMQRVELQIANSAGQGMNASGTFSKPGTAGNYPWIAAFLTSPGSPGSNFAYTSPVVPAGTYTVTIRGMDNHGQYQQPSRTVSVTVTD
;
A
#
# COMPACT_ATOMS: atom_id res chain seq x y z
N MET A 1 63.30 -2.99 1.67
CA MET A 1 63.67 -3.62 2.95
C MET A 1 62.73 -3.06 4.02
N ARG A 2 62.17 -3.94 4.86
CA ARG A 2 61.41 -3.76 6.13
C ARG A 2 61.75 -2.45 6.90
N VAL A 3 60.96 -1.76 7.74
CA VAL A 3 59.69 -1.99 8.51
C VAL A 3 59.45 -0.74 9.41
N TRP A 4 58.17 -0.36 9.62
CA TRP A 4 57.51 0.30 10.78
C TRP A 4 57.76 1.79 11.16
N SER A 5 56.68 2.56 11.35
CA SER A 5 55.98 2.81 12.64
C SER A 5 54.96 3.98 12.56
N ARG A 6 54.00 3.98 13.50
CA ARG A 6 52.79 4.82 13.63
C ARG A 6 53.06 6.16 14.35
N ALA A 7 52.24 7.20 14.13
CA ALA A 7 51.41 7.90 15.16
C ALA A 7 50.77 9.25 14.68
N VAL A 8 49.43 9.26 14.73
CA VAL A 8 48.42 10.27 15.16
C VAL A 8 48.82 11.74 15.46
N ALA A 9 48.07 12.72 14.92
CA ALA A 9 47.31 13.75 15.67
C ALA A 9 46.40 14.67 14.79
N VAL A 10 45.13 14.69 15.21
CA VAL A 10 43.95 15.59 15.09
C VAL A 10 44.13 17.07 14.68
N LEU A 11 43.16 17.61 13.91
CA LEU A 11 42.61 18.97 14.11
C LEU A 11 41.19 19.13 13.56
N ALA A 12 40.36 19.83 14.34
CA ALA A 12 38.92 20.01 14.26
C ALA A 12 38.48 21.16 13.32
N ALA A 13 37.21 21.18 12.93
CA ALA A 13 36.56 22.36 12.35
C ALA A 13 35.18 22.56 13.00
N GLY A 14 35.01 23.70 13.67
CA GLY A 14 33.77 24.14 14.31
C GLY A 14 32.81 24.83 13.35
N ALA A 15 31.52 24.75 13.67
CA ALA A 15 30.42 25.45 13.01
C ALA A 15 30.16 26.81 13.67
N VAL A 16 29.87 27.83 12.85
CA VAL A 16 29.31 29.11 13.29
C VAL A 16 27.84 29.15 12.89
N VAL A 17 26.97 29.43 13.87
CA VAL A 17 25.54 29.67 13.73
C VAL A 17 25.30 31.16 13.44
N VAL A 18 24.42 31.48 12.49
CA VAL A 18 23.71 32.78 12.44
C VAL A 18 22.23 32.54 12.11
N ALA A 19 21.37 33.16 12.90
CA ALA A 19 19.92 33.01 12.94
C ALA A 19 19.16 33.96 11.98
N GLY A 20 17.99 33.50 11.52
CA GLY A 20 16.72 34.26 11.60
C GLY A 20 16.22 35.12 10.42
N VAL A 21 14.95 34.86 10.05
CA VAL A 21 13.89 35.77 9.52
C VAL A 21 13.66 35.77 7.97
N PRO A 22 12.39 35.81 7.47
CA PRO A 22 11.93 35.02 6.32
C PRO A 22 11.99 35.73 4.96
N ALA A 23 11.97 34.95 3.89
CA ALA A 23 12.01 35.43 2.52
C ALA A 23 10.68 36.08 2.09
N ILE A 24 10.77 37.38 1.77
CA ILE A 24 9.77 38.16 1.04
C ILE A 24 9.99 37.95 -0.46
N ALA A 25 8.90 37.79 -1.20
CA ALA A 25 8.89 37.69 -2.66
C ALA A 25 9.48 38.95 -3.33
N GLY A 26 10.38 38.75 -4.30
CA GLY A 26 10.95 39.82 -5.11
C GLY A 26 11.42 39.31 -6.47
N THR A 27 10.68 39.65 -7.50
CA THR A 27 11.01 39.49 -8.93
C THR A 27 12.28 40.30 -9.26
N VAL A 28 13.25 39.67 -9.93
CA VAL A 28 14.40 40.40 -10.52
C VAL A 28 14.45 40.16 -12.02
N THR A 29 14.34 41.28 -12.74
CA THR A 29 14.46 41.44 -14.18
C THR A 29 15.92 41.40 -14.62
N VAL A 30 16.18 40.75 -15.75
CA VAL A 30 17.50 40.66 -16.39
C VAL A 30 17.96 42.03 -16.90
N ARG A 31 19.23 42.37 -16.67
CA ARG A 31 19.99 43.33 -17.48
C ARG A 31 21.39 42.79 -17.77
N ASP A 32 21.69 42.70 -19.06
CA ASP A 32 23.00 42.42 -19.64
C ASP A 32 24.00 43.56 -19.45
N ALA A 33 25.27 43.19 -19.22
CA ALA A 33 26.52 43.84 -19.66
C ALA A 33 27.66 42.87 -19.28
N GLY A 34 28.56 42.37 -20.13
CA GLY A 34 29.21 42.97 -21.30
C GLY A 34 30.57 43.55 -20.90
N ALA A 35 31.67 42.78 -20.97
CA ALA A 35 33.04 43.25 -21.32
C ALA A 35 34.16 42.19 -21.12
N THR A 36 34.67 41.70 -22.26
CA THR A 36 36.08 41.60 -22.70
C THR A 36 37.25 41.37 -21.74
N GLY A 37 38.13 40.40 -22.08
CA GLY A 37 39.56 40.41 -21.73
C GLY A 37 40.33 39.17 -22.19
N ARG A 38 41.19 39.31 -23.21
CA ARG A 38 42.13 38.30 -23.73
C ARG A 38 43.47 38.31 -22.96
N GLY A 39 44.14 37.16 -22.87
CA GLY A 39 45.58 37.05 -22.59
C GLY A 39 46.01 35.60 -22.41
N GLY A 40 46.83 35.06 -23.31
CA GLY A 40 47.33 33.68 -23.29
C GLY A 40 48.73 33.53 -22.71
N ALA A 41 49.08 32.29 -22.33
CA ALA A 41 50.43 31.74 -22.36
C ALA A 41 50.36 30.21 -22.12
N GLU A 42 51.01 29.45 -23.00
CA GLU A 42 51.23 28.00 -22.88
C GLU A 42 52.33 27.68 -21.85
N THR A 43 52.12 26.65 -21.05
CA THR A 43 53.20 25.84 -20.45
C THR A 43 52.76 24.38 -20.38
N LEU A 44 53.52 23.52 -21.05
CA LEU A 44 53.42 22.06 -21.00
C LEU A 44 53.98 21.54 -19.67
N GLY A 45 53.24 20.66 -18.99
CA GLY A 45 53.70 19.94 -17.82
C GLY A 45 52.61 19.02 -17.29
N GLY A 46 52.75 17.71 -17.55
CA GLY A 46 51.76 16.70 -17.18
C GLY A 46 51.53 16.59 -15.67
N SER A 47 50.28 16.35 -15.28
CA SER A 47 49.91 15.78 -13.99
C SER A 47 48.55 15.11 -14.11
N ALA A 48 48.48 13.90 -13.57
CA ALA A 48 47.34 13.00 -13.61
C ALA A 48 46.05 13.68 -13.13
N ALA A 49 45.01 13.62 -13.96
CA ALA A 49 43.67 14.01 -13.58
C ALA A 49 43.14 13.04 -12.52
N ILE A 50 43.22 13.43 -11.25
CA ILE A 50 42.34 12.88 -10.22
C ILE A 50 40.98 13.48 -10.52
N GLY A 51 40.17 12.74 -11.28
CA GLY A 51 38.77 13.07 -11.49
C GLY A 51 38.07 13.09 -10.14
N ALA A 52 37.83 14.28 -9.61
CA ALA A 52 36.86 14.47 -8.55
C ALA A 52 35.53 13.97 -9.09
N ALA A 53 35.15 12.75 -8.70
CA ALA A 53 33.81 12.25 -8.87
C ALA A 53 32.90 13.26 -8.17
N ARG A 54 32.25 14.12 -8.95
CA ARG A 54 31.09 14.86 -8.48
C ARG A 54 30.06 13.78 -8.17
N THR A 55 29.95 13.42 -6.89
CA THR A 55 28.79 12.76 -6.35
C THR A 55 27.63 13.72 -6.55
N VAL A 56 26.97 13.62 -7.69
CA VAL A 56 25.65 14.20 -7.87
C VAL A 56 24.79 13.40 -6.93
N ALA A 57 24.53 13.95 -5.75
CA ALA A 57 23.41 13.52 -4.94
C ALA A 57 22.18 13.70 -5.84
N THR A 58 21.71 12.60 -6.43
CA THR A 58 20.42 12.56 -7.10
C THR A 58 19.40 12.75 -6.01
N ARG A 59 19.01 14.02 -5.81
CA ARG A 59 17.77 14.37 -5.14
C ARG A 59 16.69 13.49 -5.79
N ALA A 60 15.94 12.73 -4.99
CA ALA A 60 14.74 12.07 -5.47
C ALA A 60 13.95 13.09 -6.30
N GLN A 61 13.69 12.78 -7.58
CA GLN A 61 12.84 13.62 -8.38
C GLN A 61 11.47 13.59 -7.71
N VAL A 62 11.09 14.68 -7.05
CA VAL A 62 9.68 15.01 -6.94
C VAL A 62 9.23 15.16 -8.38
N THR A 63 8.50 14.20 -8.93
CA THR A 63 7.81 14.42 -10.20
C THR A 63 6.65 15.37 -9.88
N PRO A 64 6.66 16.63 -10.36
CA PRO A 64 5.66 17.63 -9.99
C PRO A 64 4.32 17.33 -10.68
N GLY A 65 3.18 17.73 -10.12
CA GLY A 65 1.81 17.53 -10.66
C GLY A 65 0.78 16.94 -9.66
N ASP A 66 1.26 16.58 -8.48
CA ASP A 66 0.82 15.40 -7.69
C ASP A 66 -0.05 15.67 -6.44
N THR A 67 -0.66 16.86 -6.32
CA THR A 67 -1.46 17.19 -5.12
C THR A 67 -2.97 17.09 -5.32
N ARG A 68 -3.43 16.81 -6.55
CA ARG A 68 -4.86 16.76 -6.88
C ARG A 68 -5.12 16.02 -8.20
N LEU A 69 -6.38 15.61 -8.39
CA LEU A 69 -6.87 15.06 -9.65
C LEU A 69 -6.79 16.09 -10.79
N VAL A 70 -6.58 15.60 -12.02
CA VAL A 70 -6.70 16.43 -13.23
C VAL A 70 -8.16 16.82 -13.49
N PRO A 71 -8.42 17.91 -14.22
CA PRO A 71 -9.79 18.28 -14.59
C PRO A 71 -10.54 17.17 -15.30
N SER A 72 -11.86 17.19 -15.16
CA SER A 72 -12.74 16.38 -16.03
C SER A 72 -13.00 17.03 -17.39
N THR A 73 -12.65 18.32 -17.56
CA THR A 73 -12.79 19.04 -18.84
C THR A 73 -11.42 19.19 -19.50
N PRO A 74 -11.19 18.61 -20.69
CA PRO A 74 -9.93 18.77 -21.40
C PRO A 74 -9.86 20.12 -22.12
N ARG A 75 -8.67 20.45 -22.59
CA ARG A 75 -8.46 21.56 -23.53
C ARG A 75 -9.20 21.31 -24.84
N THR A 76 -9.70 22.41 -25.41
CA THR A 76 -10.47 22.42 -26.67
C THR A 76 -9.76 23.19 -27.79
N ASP A 77 -8.58 23.73 -27.51
CA ASP A 77 -7.73 24.48 -28.42
C ASP A 77 -6.57 23.64 -29.00
N THR A 78 -6.52 22.34 -28.72
CA THR A 78 -5.51 21.40 -29.26
C THR A 78 -5.91 20.82 -30.61
N PRO A 79 -4.96 20.39 -31.46
CA PRO A 79 -5.29 19.82 -32.77
C PRO A 79 -6.09 18.52 -32.64
N GLN A 80 -6.95 18.28 -33.62
CA GLN A 80 -7.84 17.12 -33.68
C GLN A 80 -7.31 16.09 -34.68
N ILE A 81 -7.22 14.84 -34.21
CA ILE A 81 -7.09 13.64 -35.04
C ILE A 81 -8.44 12.93 -35.01
N THR A 82 -9.02 12.57 -36.15
CA THR A 82 -10.39 11.99 -36.20
C THR A 82 -10.45 10.57 -36.76
N ASN A 83 -9.33 10.05 -37.27
CA ASN A 83 -9.19 8.70 -37.81
C ASN A 83 -7.98 7.98 -37.22
N GLY A 84 -7.95 6.65 -37.35
CA GLY A 84 -6.87 5.79 -36.84
C GLY A 84 -6.68 5.83 -35.33
N GLU A 85 -6.08 4.81 -34.75
CA GLU A 85 -5.91 4.72 -33.29
C GLU A 85 -4.67 5.49 -32.86
N ILE A 86 -4.73 6.10 -31.68
CA ILE A 86 -3.56 6.62 -30.99
C ILE A 86 -3.06 5.54 -30.05
N THR A 87 -1.82 5.10 -30.23
CA THR A 87 -1.24 3.99 -29.47
C THR A 87 -0.19 4.45 -28.48
N ASP A 88 0.39 5.62 -28.67
CA ASP A 88 1.38 6.18 -27.75
C ASP A 88 1.51 7.71 -27.88
N ILE A 89 1.91 8.36 -26.80
CA ILE A 89 2.07 9.81 -26.70
C ILE A 89 3.33 10.08 -25.89
N GLU A 90 4.17 11.00 -26.37
CA GLU A 90 5.41 11.40 -25.71
C GLU A 90 5.58 12.92 -25.67
N VAL A 91 6.27 13.47 -24.67
CA VAL A 91 6.44 14.92 -24.51
C VAL A 91 7.91 15.31 -24.33
N ILE A 92 8.39 16.24 -25.16
CA ILE A 92 9.69 16.90 -24.98
C ILE A 92 9.47 18.40 -24.81
N GLY A 93 9.68 18.91 -23.60
CA GLY A 93 9.38 20.31 -23.27
C GLY A 93 7.91 20.63 -23.51
N ASN A 94 7.62 21.51 -24.47
CA ASN A 94 6.26 21.85 -24.89
C ASN A 94 5.84 21.19 -26.21
N ARG A 95 6.57 20.20 -26.71
CA ARG A 95 6.20 19.46 -27.93
C ARG A 95 5.61 18.12 -27.53
N VAL A 96 4.37 17.89 -27.93
CA VAL A 96 3.74 16.57 -27.83
C VAL A 96 3.99 15.83 -29.13
N PHE A 97 4.37 14.56 -29.04
CA PHE A 97 4.48 13.62 -30.15
C PHE A 97 3.36 12.59 -30.00
N ILE A 98 2.64 12.35 -31.09
CA ILE A 98 1.50 11.43 -31.12
C ILE A 98 1.80 10.33 -32.13
N ALA A 99 1.78 9.07 -31.69
CA ALA A 99 1.99 7.90 -32.52
C ALA A 99 0.70 7.09 -32.73
N GLY A 100 0.57 6.45 -33.89
CA GLY A 100 -0.53 5.54 -34.15
C GLY A 100 -0.76 5.18 -35.63
N THR A 101 -2.03 4.94 -35.98
CA THR A 101 -2.46 4.55 -37.34
C THR A 101 -3.20 5.65 -38.11
N PHE A 102 -3.32 6.85 -37.52
CA PHE A 102 -3.98 8.00 -38.13
C PHE A 102 -3.30 8.45 -39.43
N THR A 103 -4.05 9.11 -40.30
CA THR A 103 -3.56 9.59 -41.61
C THR A 103 -3.50 11.12 -41.71
N SER A 104 -4.11 11.83 -40.77
CA SER A 104 -4.16 13.29 -40.77
C SER A 104 -4.38 13.90 -39.38
N ILE A 105 -3.97 15.16 -39.23
CA ILE A 105 -4.18 15.99 -38.03
C ILE A 105 -4.66 17.39 -38.45
N THR A 106 -5.54 18.00 -37.67
CA THR A 106 -6.22 19.26 -38.03
C THR A 106 -6.12 20.27 -36.89
N ASN A 107 -5.65 21.49 -37.16
CA ASN A 107 -5.79 22.58 -36.18
C ASN A 107 -7.27 22.90 -35.97
N VAL A 108 -7.69 23.28 -34.77
CA VAL A 108 -9.07 23.71 -34.51
C VAL A 108 -9.45 24.86 -35.47
N GLY A 109 -10.55 24.67 -36.22
CA GLY A 109 -11.03 25.60 -37.24
C GLY A 109 -10.17 25.68 -38.52
N GLY A 110 -9.18 24.80 -38.68
CA GLY A 110 -8.29 24.75 -39.84
C GLY A 110 -8.57 23.60 -40.81
N THR A 111 -7.74 23.48 -41.84
CA THR A 111 -7.78 22.38 -42.82
C THR A 111 -6.94 21.19 -42.37
N ALA A 112 -7.36 19.99 -42.75
CA ALA A 112 -6.63 18.77 -42.43
C ALA A 112 -5.22 18.76 -43.05
N ILE A 113 -4.23 18.39 -42.25
CA ILE A 113 -2.84 18.20 -42.68
C ILE A 113 -2.62 16.70 -42.83
N ALA A 114 -2.26 16.28 -44.05
CA ALA A 114 -1.90 14.89 -44.34
C ALA A 114 -0.56 14.55 -43.65
N GLN A 115 -0.65 14.05 -42.41
CA GLN A 115 0.49 13.60 -41.62
C GLN A 115 0.11 12.23 -41.05
N LYS A 116 0.78 11.19 -41.54
CA LYS A 116 0.48 9.80 -41.19
C LYS A 116 1.33 9.34 -40.00
N SER A 117 0.70 8.61 -39.08
CA SER A 117 1.28 7.77 -38.02
C SER A 117 2.17 8.41 -36.97
N LEU A 118 2.79 9.56 -37.22
CA LEU A 118 3.56 10.31 -36.24
C LEU A 118 3.41 11.80 -36.49
N ALA A 119 2.88 12.54 -35.52
CA ALA A 119 2.67 13.98 -35.61
C ALA A 119 3.18 14.66 -34.34
N SER A 120 3.41 15.97 -34.41
CA SER A 120 3.72 16.76 -33.24
C SER A 120 2.88 18.03 -33.20
N TYR A 121 2.60 18.52 -31.99
CA TYR A 121 1.98 19.81 -31.76
C TYR A 121 2.58 20.51 -30.55
N ASN A 122 2.47 21.83 -30.51
CA ASN A 122 2.91 22.63 -29.38
C ASN A 122 1.83 22.65 -28.29
N LEU A 123 2.18 22.18 -27.10
CA LEU A 123 1.33 22.06 -25.94
C LEU A 123 0.81 23.42 -25.47
N ASP A 124 1.58 24.50 -25.56
CA ASP A 124 1.14 25.83 -25.13
C ASP A 124 0.12 26.41 -26.10
N THR A 125 0.47 26.46 -27.39
CA THR A 125 -0.33 27.15 -28.41
C THR A 125 -1.45 26.29 -28.99
N GLY A 126 -1.43 24.97 -28.77
CA GLY A 126 -2.40 24.03 -29.35
C GLY A 126 -2.31 23.95 -30.88
N LYS A 127 -1.14 24.22 -31.47
CA LYS A 127 -0.96 24.21 -32.93
C LYS A 127 -0.07 23.05 -33.37
N VAL A 128 -0.46 22.40 -34.46
CA VAL A 128 0.36 21.37 -35.13
C VAL A 128 1.72 21.96 -35.46
N ASP A 129 2.79 21.25 -35.12
CA ASP A 129 4.15 21.60 -35.50
C ASP A 129 4.34 21.29 -36.99
N THR A 130 4.45 22.32 -37.83
CA THR A 130 4.62 22.16 -39.28
C THR A 130 6.05 21.87 -39.72
N GLY A 131 7.03 22.01 -38.84
CA GLY A 131 8.43 21.66 -39.08
C GLY A 131 8.74 20.18 -38.86
N PHE A 132 7.88 19.47 -38.11
CA PHE A 132 7.97 18.03 -37.90
C PHE A 132 7.06 17.27 -38.88
N ARG A 133 7.64 16.73 -39.96
CA ARG A 133 6.89 16.11 -41.08
C ARG A 133 7.54 14.80 -41.58
N PRO A 134 7.72 13.78 -40.73
CA PRO A 134 8.22 12.49 -41.21
C PRO A 134 7.20 11.80 -42.12
N THR A 135 7.65 11.24 -43.23
CA THR A 135 6.86 10.37 -44.10
C THR A 135 7.16 8.91 -43.75
N ILE A 136 6.21 8.22 -43.15
CA ILE A 136 6.35 6.84 -42.66
C ILE A 136 5.36 5.95 -43.42
N ASP A 137 5.84 4.82 -43.95
CA ASP A 137 5.01 3.92 -44.78
C ASP A 137 4.06 3.02 -43.97
N GLY A 138 4.34 2.80 -42.68
CA GLY A 138 3.54 1.98 -41.78
C GLY A 138 3.18 2.65 -40.45
N ALA A 139 2.46 1.92 -39.59
CA ALA A 139 2.08 2.39 -38.27
C ALA A 139 3.29 2.53 -37.33
N VAL A 140 3.25 3.56 -36.48
CA VAL A 140 4.14 3.71 -35.32
C VAL A 140 3.36 3.26 -34.11
N ALA A 141 3.88 2.26 -33.40
CA ALA A 141 3.22 1.67 -32.22
C ALA A 141 3.63 2.38 -30.93
N ALA A 142 4.93 2.71 -30.78
CA ALA A 142 5.45 3.42 -29.63
C ALA A 142 6.48 4.49 -30.03
N VAL A 143 6.56 5.54 -29.22
CA VAL A 143 7.44 6.70 -29.36
C VAL A 143 7.96 7.09 -27.98
N GLU A 144 9.28 7.23 -27.82
CA GLU A 144 9.91 7.55 -26.53
C GLU A 144 11.07 8.52 -26.75
N ALA A 145 11.22 9.53 -25.89
CA ALA A 145 12.33 10.47 -25.96
C ALA A 145 13.58 9.91 -25.29
N SER A 146 14.76 10.40 -25.69
CA SER A 146 15.93 10.28 -24.82
C SER A 146 15.72 11.10 -23.53
N PRO A 147 16.32 10.73 -22.39
CA PRO A 147 16.17 11.46 -21.13
C PRO A 147 16.54 12.95 -21.18
N ASP A 148 17.40 13.33 -22.12
CA ASP A 148 17.83 14.71 -22.38
C ASP A 148 16.97 15.44 -23.42
N GLY A 149 15.96 14.78 -23.99
CA GLY A 149 15.08 15.30 -25.04
C GLY A 149 15.75 15.52 -26.40
N SER A 150 17.02 15.11 -26.59
CA SER A 150 17.78 15.36 -27.81
C SER A 150 17.40 14.43 -28.98
N SER A 151 16.72 13.32 -28.69
CA SER A 151 16.42 12.24 -29.63
C SER A 151 15.01 11.71 -29.42
N LEU A 152 14.38 11.26 -30.51
CA LEU A 152 13.11 10.54 -30.46
C LEU A 152 13.32 9.13 -31.00
N TYR A 153 12.97 8.10 -30.25
CA TYR A 153 12.99 6.71 -30.70
C TYR A 153 11.57 6.28 -31.04
N ILE A 154 11.42 5.54 -32.14
CA ILE A 154 10.14 5.00 -32.54
C ILE A 154 10.24 3.52 -32.89
N THR A 155 9.16 2.79 -32.66
CA THR A 155 9.02 1.40 -33.10
C THR A 155 7.63 1.13 -33.66
N GLY A 156 7.50 0.15 -34.54
CA GLY A 156 6.21 -0.18 -35.16
C GLY A 156 6.32 -1.09 -36.37
N SER A 157 5.41 -0.92 -37.32
CA SER A 157 5.27 -1.79 -38.51
C SER A 157 5.85 -1.20 -39.79
N PHE A 158 6.51 -0.04 -39.73
CA PHE A 158 7.10 0.65 -40.88
C PHE A 158 8.36 -0.02 -41.46
N ASN A 159 8.69 0.27 -42.72
CA ASN A 159 9.90 -0.17 -43.41
C ASN A 159 10.76 0.98 -43.93
N THR A 160 10.16 2.16 -44.11
CA THR A 160 10.84 3.36 -44.61
C THR A 160 10.40 4.61 -43.85
N ILE A 161 11.34 5.56 -43.72
CA ILE A 161 11.11 6.89 -43.16
C ILE A 161 11.78 7.90 -44.09
N ASN A 162 11.01 8.84 -44.63
CA ASN A 162 11.48 9.82 -45.63
C ASN A 162 12.19 9.16 -46.82
N GLY A 163 11.69 8.00 -47.26
CA GLY A 163 12.29 7.19 -48.33
C GLY A 163 13.57 6.42 -47.94
N VAL A 164 14.09 6.61 -46.72
CA VAL A 164 15.25 5.88 -46.19
C VAL A 164 14.79 4.58 -45.55
N THR A 165 15.43 3.46 -45.89
CA THR A 165 15.16 2.16 -45.27
C THR A 165 15.52 2.19 -43.78
N LYS A 166 14.49 2.18 -42.93
CA LYS A 166 14.58 2.01 -41.47
C LYS A 166 13.47 1.05 -41.10
N ARG A 167 13.81 -0.18 -40.74
CA ARG A 167 12.82 -1.26 -40.56
C ARG A 167 12.47 -1.41 -39.10
N LYS A 168 11.20 -1.15 -38.78
CA LYS A 168 10.55 -1.39 -37.48
C LYS A 168 11.06 -0.56 -36.29
N ILE A 169 12.33 -0.17 -36.25
CA ILE A 169 12.94 0.64 -35.17
C ILE A 169 13.73 1.79 -35.80
N ALA A 170 13.58 3.00 -35.28
CA ALA A 170 14.34 4.17 -35.75
C ALA A 170 14.61 5.18 -34.63
N ARG A 171 15.66 5.97 -34.82
CA ARG A 171 15.93 7.21 -34.08
C ARG A 171 15.70 8.39 -35.01
N LEU A 172 14.96 9.38 -34.57
CA LEU A 172 14.61 10.60 -35.30
C LEU A 172 15.15 11.85 -34.60
N ASN A 173 15.37 12.89 -35.38
CA ASN A 173 15.54 14.23 -34.85
C ASN A 173 14.17 14.74 -34.34
N PRO A 174 14.03 15.14 -33.06
CA PRO A 174 12.74 15.55 -32.49
C PRO A 174 12.21 16.85 -33.07
N THR A 175 13.05 17.68 -33.73
CA THR A 175 12.63 18.93 -34.37
C THR A 175 12.05 18.71 -35.76
N THR A 176 12.72 17.92 -36.60
CA THR A 176 12.38 17.77 -38.03
C THR A 176 11.67 16.45 -38.38
N GLY A 177 11.80 15.43 -37.52
CA GLY A 177 11.35 14.07 -37.81
C GLY A 177 12.29 13.31 -38.77
N ALA A 178 13.43 13.88 -39.15
CA ALA A 178 14.38 13.22 -40.04
C ALA A 178 15.02 12.00 -39.35
N PRO A 179 15.17 10.85 -40.05
CA PRO A 179 15.81 9.68 -39.48
C PRO A 179 17.31 9.89 -39.31
N VAL A 180 17.86 9.45 -38.18
CA VAL A 180 19.29 9.50 -37.90
C VAL A 180 19.98 8.35 -38.63
N ALA A 181 20.82 8.67 -39.62
CA ALA A 181 21.49 7.68 -40.46
C ALA A 181 22.33 6.69 -39.64
N ALA A 182 23.11 7.19 -38.67
CA ALA A 182 24.04 6.40 -37.85
C ALA A 182 23.36 5.39 -36.91
N PHE A 183 22.05 5.49 -36.68
CA PHE A 183 21.31 4.51 -35.89
C PHE A 183 20.75 3.41 -36.79
N THR A 184 21.33 2.21 -36.76
CA THR A 184 21.13 1.17 -37.80
C THR A 184 20.29 -0.02 -37.34
N ALA A 185 19.46 0.13 -36.31
CA ALA A 185 18.60 -0.96 -35.82
C ALA A 185 17.59 -1.45 -36.87
N ASN A 186 17.39 -2.77 -36.94
CA ASN A 186 16.49 -3.43 -37.89
C ASN A 186 15.93 -4.71 -37.26
N ALA A 187 14.61 -4.77 -37.04
CA ALA A 187 13.95 -5.93 -36.43
C ALA A 187 13.19 -6.79 -37.46
N SER A 188 13.09 -8.09 -37.21
CA SER A 188 12.41 -9.03 -38.11
C SER A 188 10.88 -8.90 -38.13
N ALA A 189 10.28 -8.35 -37.07
CA ALA A 189 8.85 -8.08 -36.97
C ALA A 189 8.60 -6.77 -36.19
N ARG A 190 7.32 -6.39 -36.04
CA ARG A 190 6.93 -5.13 -35.39
C ARG A 190 7.40 -5.08 -33.93
N GLY A 191 7.89 -3.91 -33.52
CA GLY A 191 7.96 -3.56 -32.11
C GLY A 191 6.68 -2.88 -31.65
N THR A 192 6.43 -2.94 -30.35
CA THR A 192 5.18 -2.51 -29.69
C THR A 192 5.46 -1.61 -28.49
N ALA A 193 6.64 -1.70 -27.87
CA ALA A 193 6.98 -0.92 -26.68
C ALA A 193 8.43 -0.41 -26.72
N LEU A 194 8.66 0.72 -26.06
CA LEU A 194 9.98 1.33 -25.87
C LEU A 194 10.17 1.73 -24.40
N ALA A 195 11.41 1.71 -23.94
CA ALA A 195 11.84 2.44 -22.75
C ALA A 195 13.30 2.88 -22.96
N VAL A 196 13.62 4.13 -22.65
CA VAL A 196 14.93 4.72 -23.00
C VAL A 196 15.66 5.24 -21.76
N SER A 197 16.92 4.83 -21.63
CA SER A 197 17.87 5.36 -20.64
C SER A 197 19.03 6.08 -21.33
N PRO A 198 19.92 6.75 -20.59
CA PRO A 198 21.11 7.36 -21.20
C PRO A 198 22.04 6.34 -21.87
N THR A 199 21.97 5.07 -21.49
CA THR A 199 22.90 4.02 -21.92
C THR A 199 22.27 2.93 -22.78
N ALA A 200 20.94 2.83 -22.82
CA ALA A 200 20.23 1.80 -23.57
C ALA A 200 18.87 2.27 -24.11
N VAL A 201 18.51 1.75 -25.27
CA VAL A 201 17.13 1.76 -25.80
C VAL A 201 16.59 0.34 -25.68
N TYR A 202 15.66 0.12 -24.77
CA TYR A 202 14.96 -1.16 -24.65
C TYR A 202 13.79 -1.17 -25.62
N VAL A 203 13.66 -2.25 -26.39
CA VAL A 203 12.59 -2.43 -27.37
C VAL A 203 11.88 -3.74 -27.10
N GLY A 204 10.55 -3.67 -26.96
CA GLY A 204 9.64 -4.80 -26.83
C GLY A 204 8.84 -5.00 -28.12
N GLY A 205 8.49 -6.24 -28.44
CA GLY A 205 7.79 -6.54 -29.69
C GLY A 205 7.50 -8.00 -29.95
N GLN A 206 7.27 -8.29 -31.23
CA GLN A 206 7.00 -9.62 -31.79
C GLN A 206 8.17 -10.16 -32.63
N PHE A 207 9.31 -9.48 -32.59
CA PHE A 207 10.48 -9.83 -33.38
C PHE A 207 11.22 -11.05 -32.81
N ALA A 208 11.89 -11.78 -33.68
CA ALA A 208 12.77 -12.90 -33.33
C ALA A 208 14.26 -12.54 -33.49
N THR A 209 14.57 -11.51 -34.29
CA THR A 209 15.93 -11.02 -34.49
C THR A 209 15.96 -9.50 -34.58
N VAL A 210 17.07 -8.91 -34.15
CA VAL A 210 17.41 -7.49 -34.37
C VAL A 210 18.85 -7.41 -34.86
N ASN A 211 19.08 -6.71 -35.98
CA ASN A 211 20.36 -6.65 -36.70
C ASN A 211 20.94 -8.05 -37.00
N GLY A 212 20.08 -9.03 -37.28
CA GLY A 212 20.47 -10.42 -37.50
C GLY A 212 20.82 -11.21 -36.23
N VAL A 213 20.88 -10.57 -35.06
CA VAL A 213 21.12 -11.23 -33.77
C VAL A 213 19.81 -11.76 -33.21
N ALA A 214 19.78 -13.03 -32.78
CA ALA A 214 18.61 -13.66 -32.18
C ALA A 214 18.21 -12.95 -30.88
N ARG A 215 17.00 -12.37 -30.87
CA ARG A 215 16.40 -11.63 -29.75
C ARG A 215 14.89 -11.84 -29.84
N SER A 216 14.35 -12.69 -28.99
CA SER A 216 12.91 -13.01 -28.98
C SER A 216 12.17 -12.01 -28.10
N GLY A 217 11.38 -11.14 -28.73
CA GLY A 217 10.46 -10.20 -28.09
C GLY A 217 11.07 -9.01 -27.35
N LEU A 218 12.30 -9.13 -26.84
CA LEU A 218 12.98 -8.09 -26.04
C LEU A 218 14.44 -7.90 -26.45
N VAL A 219 14.89 -6.64 -26.56
CA VAL A 219 16.28 -6.29 -26.85
C VAL A 219 16.68 -4.98 -26.15
N ALA A 220 17.97 -4.85 -25.84
CA ALA A 220 18.59 -3.56 -25.50
C ALA A 220 19.55 -3.14 -26.63
N LEU A 221 19.49 -1.87 -27.04
CA LEU A 221 20.29 -1.29 -28.11
C LEU A 221 21.14 -0.14 -27.61
N ASN A 222 22.30 0.07 -28.21
CA ASN A 222 23.08 1.28 -28.01
C ASN A 222 22.27 2.51 -28.50
N PRO A 223 22.07 3.55 -27.68
CA PRO A 223 21.23 4.70 -28.04
C PRO A 223 21.73 5.50 -29.25
N THR A 224 23.03 5.45 -29.54
CA THR A 224 23.64 6.23 -30.62
C THR A 224 23.67 5.45 -31.93
N SER A 225 24.17 4.20 -31.91
CA SER A 225 24.40 3.39 -33.11
C SER A 225 23.26 2.42 -33.43
N GLY A 226 22.42 2.08 -32.47
CA GLY A 226 21.41 1.02 -32.62
C GLY A 226 22.02 -0.39 -32.67
N ALA A 227 23.29 -0.55 -32.28
CA ALA A 227 23.92 -1.86 -32.13
C ALA A 227 23.26 -2.66 -30.99
N VAL A 228 23.10 -3.97 -31.17
CA VAL A 228 22.54 -4.86 -30.15
C VAL A 228 23.52 -4.99 -28.98
N ASP A 229 23.05 -4.77 -27.76
CA ASP A 229 23.79 -5.09 -26.56
C ASP A 229 23.82 -6.61 -26.38
N THR A 230 24.98 -7.23 -26.62
CA THR A 230 25.12 -8.68 -26.57
C THR A 230 25.06 -9.23 -25.15
N ALA A 231 25.37 -8.41 -24.14
CA ALA A 231 25.29 -8.80 -22.73
C ALA A 231 23.85 -8.81 -22.20
N PHE A 232 22.94 -8.06 -22.84
CA PHE A 232 21.51 -8.15 -22.56
C PHE A 232 20.89 -9.30 -23.37
N ASN A 233 20.85 -10.50 -22.79
CA ASN A 233 20.31 -11.69 -23.44
C ASN A 233 19.29 -12.40 -22.54
N LEU A 234 18.05 -11.95 -22.61
CA LEU A 234 16.93 -12.46 -21.80
C LEU A 234 15.80 -12.92 -22.74
N PRO A 235 15.93 -14.08 -23.41
CA PRO A 235 14.97 -14.51 -24.42
C PRO A 235 13.60 -14.82 -23.79
N LEU A 236 12.54 -14.29 -24.41
CA LEU A 236 11.17 -14.67 -24.07
C LEU A 236 10.75 -15.93 -24.86
N THR A 237 10.09 -16.87 -24.19
CA THR A 237 9.60 -18.12 -24.80
C THR A 237 8.18 -18.49 -24.34
N GLY A 238 7.57 -19.46 -25.02
CA GLY A 238 6.24 -20.00 -24.68
C GLY A 238 5.14 -18.95 -24.82
N GLY A 239 4.91 -18.47 -26.04
CA GLY A 239 3.85 -17.49 -26.32
C GLY A 239 2.48 -18.04 -25.96
N ILE A 240 1.79 -17.32 -25.07
CA ILE A 240 0.47 -17.65 -24.56
C ILE A 240 -0.53 -16.52 -24.78
N GLY A 241 -0.22 -15.52 -25.62
CA GLY A 241 -1.20 -14.53 -26.05
C GLY A 241 -2.27 -15.13 -26.97
N VAL A 242 -3.19 -14.29 -27.47
CA VAL A 242 -4.23 -14.72 -28.42
C VAL A 242 -3.61 -15.46 -29.61
N GLY A 243 -4.04 -16.70 -29.85
CA GLY A 243 -3.48 -17.55 -30.90
C GLY A 243 -2.04 -18.05 -30.65
N GLY A 244 -1.58 -18.08 -29.40
CA GLY A 244 -0.21 -18.47 -29.04
C GLY A 244 0.83 -17.36 -29.25
N MET A 245 0.37 -16.11 -29.41
CA MET A 245 1.23 -14.98 -29.75
C MET A 245 2.16 -14.60 -28.58
N LEU A 246 3.46 -14.45 -28.86
CA LEU A 246 4.45 -13.89 -27.94
C LEU A 246 4.69 -12.42 -28.27
N THR A 247 4.36 -11.52 -27.35
CA THR A 247 4.54 -10.07 -27.48
C THR A 247 4.96 -9.47 -26.15
N VAL A 248 5.93 -8.56 -26.16
CA VAL A 248 6.14 -7.61 -25.06
C VAL A 248 5.23 -6.41 -25.29
N GLN A 249 4.25 -6.21 -24.43
CA GLN A 249 3.19 -5.23 -24.60
C GLN A 249 3.58 -3.85 -24.07
N GLN A 250 4.27 -3.80 -22.93
CA GLN A 250 4.73 -2.55 -22.31
C GLN A 250 6.12 -2.72 -21.71
N LEU A 251 6.90 -1.63 -21.79
CA LEU A 251 8.16 -1.46 -21.08
C LEU A 251 8.09 -0.15 -20.29
N LYS A 252 8.57 -0.16 -19.04
CA LYS A 252 8.73 1.05 -18.22
C LYS A 252 9.99 0.93 -17.38
N LEU A 253 10.72 2.03 -17.24
CA LEU A 253 11.87 2.11 -16.32
C LEU A 253 11.40 2.71 -15.00
N THR A 254 11.96 2.25 -13.89
CA THR A 254 11.89 3.00 -12.63
C THR A 254 12.50 4.39 -12.83
N HIS A 255 12.07 5.36 -12.04
CA HIS A 255 12.52 6.75 -12.17
C HIS A 255 14.03 6.87 -11.88
N ASP A 256 14.54 6.05 -10.96
CA ASP A 256 15.98 5.86 -10.71
C ASP A 256 16.72 5.09 -11.83
N ARG A 257 15.98 4.50 -12.77
CA ARG A 257 16.43 3.68 -13.91
C ARG A 257 17.16 2.40 -13.52
N SER A 258 17.05 1.94 -12.27
CA SER A 258 17.70 0.72 -11.78
C SER A 258 16.99 -0.56 -12.23
N LYS A 259 15.68 -0.49 -12.53
CA LYS A 259 14.87 -1.63 -12.96
C LYS A 259 14.06 -1.31 -14.22
N LEU A 260 13.85 -2.33 -15.04
CA LEU A 260 12.95 -2.33 -16.19
C LEU A 260 11.77 -3.27 -15.91
N LEU A 261 10.57 -2.71 -15.87
CA LEU A 261 9.31 -3.44 -15.90
C LEU A 261 9.03 -3.94 -17.32
N VAL A 262 8.71 -5.22 -17.44
CA VAL A 262 8.36 -5.88 -18.70
C VAL A 262 6.99 -6.53 -18.56
N VAL A 263 6.03 -6.06 -19.35
CA VAL A 263 4.68 -6.63 -19.45
C VAL A 263 4.57 -7.41 -20.76
N HIS A 264 4.19 -8.68 -20.73
CA HIS A 264 4.29 -9.57 -21.89
C HIS A 264 3.34 -10.76 -21.89
N THR A 265 3.24 -11.43 -23.03
CA THR A 265 2.43 -12.65 -23.23
C THR A 265 3.26 -13.93 -23.39
N GLY A 266 4.55 -13.91 -23.05
CA GLY A 266 5.38 -15.12 -22.92
C GLY A 266 5.18 -15.85 -21.57
N ARG A 267 5.55 -17.14 -21.54
CA ARG A 267 5.59 -17.98 -20.33
C ARG A 267 6.86 -17.75 -19.51
N GLN A 268 7.99 -17.58 -20.20
CA GLN A 268 9.31 -17.50 -19.56
C GLN A 268 10.12 -16.33 -20.08
N ILE A 269 11.01 -15.83 -19.21
CA ILE A 269 12.15 -14.98 -19.58
C ILE A 269 13.42 -15.70 -19.14
N ALA A 270 14.40 -15.82 -20.04
CA ALA A 270 15.68 -16.48 -19.75
C ALA A 270 15.53 -17.91 -19.16
N GLY A 271 14.52 -18.64 -19.63
CA GLY A 271 14.21 -20.01 -19.18
C GLY A 271 13.54 -20.10 -17.80
N GLN A 272 13.21 -18.97 -17.17
CA GLN A 272 12.52 -18.90 -15.88
C GLN A 272 11.07 -18.48 -16.07
N ASP A 273 10.14 -19.16 -15.39
CA ASP A 273 8.71 -18.84 -15.44
C ASP A 273 8.45 -17.43 -14.92
N ARG A 274 7.85 -16.61 -15.78
CA ARG A 274 7.54 -15.19 -15.55
C ARG A 274 6.27 -14.84 -16.32
N TYR A 275 5.11 -15.26 -15.82
CA TYR A 275 3.86 -15.04 -16.51
C TYR A 275 3.45 -13.57 -16.40
N GLY A 276 3.18 -12.93 -17.54
CA GLY A 276 2.61 -11.58 -17.62
C GLY A 276 3.58 -10.45 -17.34
N VAL A 277 4.36 -10.57 -16.28
CA VAL A 277 5.15 -9.48 -15.72
C VAL A 277 6.51 -9.97 -15.24
N ALA A 278 7.54 -9.17 -15.50
CA ALA A 278 8.88 -9.38 -14.95
C ALA A 278 9.58 -8.05 -14.64
N LEU A 279 10.54 -8.10 -13.73
CA LEU A 279 11.48 -7.00 -13.47
C LEU A 279 12.90 -7.42 -13.87
N ILE A 280 13.64 -6.53 -14.52
CA ILE A 280 15.02 -6.74 -14.96
C ILE A 280 15.91 -5.66 -14.35
N GLY A 281 17.03 -6.04 -13.74
CA GLY A 281 18.03 -5.08 -13.27
C GLY A 281 18.78 -4.48 -14.45
N THR A 282 18.74 -3.17 -14.62
CA THR A 282 19.32 -2.50 -15.82
C THR A 282 20.85 -2.53 -15.81
N ALA A 283 21.45 -2.36 -14.63
CA ALA A 283 22.90 -2.41 -14.44
C ALA A 283 23.45 -3.85 -14.57
N SER A 284 22.77 -4.82 -13.95
CA SER A 284 23.16 -6.25 -14.01
C SER A 284 22.80 -6.91 -15.33
N LYS A 285 21.86 -6.33 -16.09
CA LYS A 285 21.26 -6.91 -17.30
C LYS A 285 20.67 -8.31 -17.07
N ALA A 286 20.21 -8.55 -15.83
CA ALA A 286 19.74 -9.84 -15.37
C ALA A 286 18.27 -9.78 -14.93
N LEU A 287 17.55 -10.87 -15.16
CA LEU A 287 16.20 -11.06 -14.64
C LEU A 287 16.24 -11.07 -13.10
N LEU A 288 15.38 -10.28 -12.46
CA LEU A 288 15.26 -10.23 -11.00
C LEU A 288 14.42 -11.41 -10.48
N PRO A 289 14.60 -11.83 -9.22
CA PRO A 289 13.84 -12.92 -8.62
C PRO A 289 12.35 -12.63 -8.49
N TRP A 290 11.94 -11.36 -8.59
CA TRP A 290 10.55 -10.90 -8.53
C TRP A 290 9.64 -11.72 -9.48
N ARG A 291 8.59 -12.34 -8.93
CA ARG A 291 7.46 -12.92 -9.68
C ARG A 291 6.19 -12.99 -8.82
N THR A 292 5.05 -12.92 -9.47
CA THR A 292 3.74 -13.25 -8.88
C THR A 292 3.27 -14.61 -9.42
N ARG A 293 2.49 -15.35 -8.63
CA ARG A 293 1.84 -16.60 -9.09
C ARG A 293 0.42 -16.37 -9.62
N LEU A 294 -0.10 -15.15 -9.51
CA LEU A 294 -1.47 -14.85 -9.90
C LEU A 294 -1.75 -15.23 -11.36
N TRP A 295 -0.81 -14.97 -12.27
CA TRP A 295 -0.96 -15.28 -13.68
C TRP A 295 -0.80 -16.76 -14.04
N GLU A 296 -0.33 -17.61 -13.12
CA GLU A 296 -0.24 -19.07 -13.34
C GLU A 296 -1.63 -19.68 -13.43
N ASP A 297 -2.58 -19.19 -12.63
CA ASP A 297 -3.98 -19.64 -12.64
C ASP A 297 -4.65 -19.41 -14.01
N ASN A 298 -4.23 -18.40 -14.76
CA ASN A 298 -4.79 -18.09 -16.09
C ASN A 298 -4.58 -19.24 -17.09
N LEU A 299 -3.55 -20.08 -16.89
CA LEU A 299 -3.29 -21.25 -17.72
C LEU A 299 -4.44 -22.28 -17.70
N SER A 300 -5.15 -22.37 -16.58
CA SER A 300 -6.14 -23.41 -16.33
C SER A 300 -7.55 -23.06 -16.78
N PHE A 301 -7.87 -21.77 -16.98
CA PHE A 301 -9.27 -21.31 -17.09
C PHE A 301 -9.63 -20.58 -18.40
N VAL A 302 -8.66 -20.28 -19.27
CA VAL A 302 -8.90 -19.59 -20.57
C VAL A 302 -8.18 -20.27 -21.74
N GLY A 303 -8.07 -21.61 -21.70
CA GLY A 303 -7.22 -22.34 -22.66
C GLY A 303 -5.76 -21.84 -22.67
N GLY A 304 -5.33 -21.25 -21.55
CA GLY A 304 -4.04 -20.62 -21.32
C GLY A 304 -3.75 -19.32 -22.06
N ILE A 305 -4.76 -18.53 -22.42
CA ILE A 305 -4.54 -17.23 -23.08
C ILE A 305 -4.28 -16.10 -22.08
N GLN A 306 -3.13 -15.43 -22.20
CA GLN A 306 -2.76 -14.25 -21.44
C GLN A 306 -3.14 -12.94 -22.16
N ARG A 307 -3.93 -12.09 -21.49
CA ARG A 307 -4.43 -10.80 -21.99
C ARG A 307 -4.02 -9.62 -21.12
N VAL A 308 -2.71 -9.51 -20.85
CA VAL A 308 -2.09 -8.34 -20.20
C VAL A 308 -1.74 -7.29 -21.27
N PHE A 309 -1.92 -5.99 -20.95
CA PHE A 309 -1.79 -4.90 -21.93
C PHE A 309 -0.80 -3.83 -21.50
N ALA A 310 -1.08 -3.10 -20.42
CA ALA A 310 -0.27 -1.95 -20.02
C ALA A 310 0.34 -2.12 -18.64
N GLY A 311 1.27 -1.23 -18.32
CA GLY A 311 1.79 -1.07 -16.98
C GLY A 311 2.51 0.27 -16.81
N ASP A 312 2.48 0.79 -15.59
CA ASP A 312 3.16 2.02 -15.23
C ASP A 312 3.66 1.95 -13.79
N ILE A 313 4.66 2.77 -13.46
CA ILE A 313 5.37 2.74 -12.17
C ILE A 313 5.02 4.00 -11.37
N ALA A 314 4.78 3.82 -10.08
CA ALA A 314 4.52 4.94 -9.17
C ALA A 314 5.68 5.94 -9.16
N PRO A 315 5.42 7.26 -9.03
CA PRO A 315 6.47 8.30 -9.04
C PRO A 315 7.60 8.11 -8.00
N ASP A 316 7.33 7.39 -6.92
CA ASP A 316 8.28 7.10 -5.84
C ASP A 316 8.97 5.73 -5.96
N ASP A 317 8.74 5.01 -7.07
CA ASP A 317 9.25 3.66 -7.32
C ASP A 317 8.88 2.63 -6.23
N SER A 318 7.78 2.84 -5.49
CA SER A 318 7.32 1.90 -4.44
C SER A 318 6.48 0.75 -4.99
N TYR A 319 5.64 1.00 -5.99
CA TYR A 319 4.77 0.01 -6.62
C TYR A 319 4.63 0.25 -8.13
N PHE A 320 4.05 -0.71 -8.83
CA PHE A 320 3.64 -0.56 -10.21
C PHE A 320 2.24 -1.16 -10.41
N VAL A 321 1.54 -0.69 -11.43
CA VAL A 321 0.23 -1.23 -11.82
C VAL A 321 0.36 -1.90 -13.17
N VAL A 322 -0.30 -3.04 -13.33
CA VAL A 322 -0.50 -3.71 -14.62
C VAL A 322 -1.97 -3.89 -14.91
N THR A 323 -2.32 -3.83 -16.19
CA THR A 323 -3.70 -3.92 -16.63
C THR A 323 -3.92 -5.11 -17.56
N SER A 324 -5.14 -5.61 -17.56
CA SER A 324 -5.58 -6.69 -18.43
C SER A 324 -6.84 -6.33 -19.20
N GLY A 325 -7.21 -7.19 -20.14
CA GLY A 325 -8.49 -7.07 -20.81
C GLY A 325 -9.16 -8.40 -21.11
N SER A 326 -10.30 -8.29 -21.79
CA SER A 326 -11.36 -9.29 -21.77
C SER A 326 -10.81 -10.63 -22.14
N GLY A 327 -10.84 -11.59 -21.20
CA GLY A 327 -10.25 -12.93 -21.24
C GLY A 327 -11.22 -14.04 -20.82
N GLY A 328 -12.50 -13.73 -20.66
CA GLY A 328 -13.47 -14.63 -20.03
C GLY A 328 -13.55 -14.42 -18.51
N ASP A 329 -14.69 -14.82 -17.95
CA ASP A 329 -15.18 -14.45 -16.63
C ASP A 329 -14.43 -15.19 -15.50
N ARG A 330 -13.22 -14.73 -15.16
CA ARG A 330 -12.57 -15.18 -13.92
C ARG A 330 -11.70 -14.09 -13.29
N PRO A 331 -12.28 -13.29 -12.38
CA PRO A 331 -11.49 -12.48 -11.47
C PRO A 331 -10.48 -13.35 -10.71
N PRO A 332 -9.31 -12.79 -10.35
CA PRO A 332 -9.02 -11.36 -10.40
C PRO A 332 -8.18 -10.89 -11.61
N ILE A 333 -8.02 -11.72 -12.64
CA ILE A 333 -6.92 -11.54 -13.60
C ILE A 333 -7.34 -10.79 -14.86
N ASN A 334 -8.54 -11.04 -15.37
CA ASN A 334 -9.07 -10.40 -16.57
C ASN A 334 -9.90 -9.18 -16.22
N ASP A 335 -9.86 -8.15 -17.08
CA ASP A 335 -10.61 -6.91 -16.91
C ASP A 335 -10.31 -6.21 -15.58
N THR A 336 -9.03 -6.23 -15.18
CA THR A 336 -8.55 -5.69 -13.92
C THR A 336 -7.33 -4.79 -14.06
N ALA A 337 -7.21 -3.85 -13.13
CA ALA A 337 -5.99 -3.14 -12.81
C ALA A 337 -5.42 -3.73 -11.51
N ILE A 338 -4.15 -4.10 -11.50
CA ILE A 338 -3.51 -4.80 -10.40
C ILE A 338 -2.25 -4.07 -9.98
N ALA A 339 -2.19 -3.67 -8.71
CA ALA A 339 -0.98 -3.08 -8.13
C ALA A 339 -0.10 -4.13 -7.46
N TYR A 340 1.20 -4.05 -7.66
CA TYR A 340 2.19 -4.87 -6.99
C TYR A 340 3.32 -4.02 -6.40
N PRO A 341 3.89 -4.41 -5.26
CA PRO A 341 5.11 -3.76 -4.78
C PRO A 341 6.28 -4.03 -5.75
N LEU A 342 7.12 -3.01 -5.95
CA LEU A 342 8.36 -3.14 -6.74
C LEU A 342 9.47 -3.92 -6.00
N SER A 343 9.27 -4.16 -4.70
CA SER A 343 10.08 -5.05 -3.86
C SER A 343 9.48 -6.45 -3.80
N GLY A 344 10.33 -7.45 -3.57
CA GLY A 344 9.90 -8.84 -3.40
C GLY A 344 10.69 -9.80 -4.27
N ASN A 345 10.51 -11.10 -3.99
CA ASN A 345 11.16 -12.20 -4.69
C ASN A 345 10.07 -13.11 -5.30
N ASP A 346 9.86 -14.32 -4.77
CA ASP A 346 8.81 -15.22 -5.25
C ASP A 346 7.45 -14.91 -4.59
N HIS A 347 6.36 -15.24 -5.29
CA HIS A 347 4.98 -15.17 -4.84
C HIS A 347 4.60 -13.80 -4.29
N VAL A 348 4.95 -12.76 -5.05
CA VAL A 348 4.56 -11.39 -4.71
C VAL A 348 3.06 -11.25 -4.87
N GLU A 349 2.41 -10.94 -3.74
CA GLU A 349 0.98 -10.67 -3.67
C GLU A 349 0.67 -9.24 -4.13
N PRO A 350 -0.50 -9.02 -4.75
CA PRO A 350 -0.93 -7.70 -5.13
C PRO A 350 -1.27 -6.84 -3.90
N LEU A 351 -1.00 -5.54 -3.99
CA LEU A 351 -1.42 -4.55 -2.99
C LEU A 351 -2.95 -4.39 -3.01
N TRP A 352 -3.50 -4.35 -4.22
CA TRP A 352 -4.93 -4.33 -4.49
C TRP A 352 -5.18 -4.77 -5.93
N ILE A 353 -6.44 -5.13 -6.20
CA ILE A 353 -6.95 -5.48 -7.53
C ILE A 353 -8.26 -4.73 -7.70
N SER A 354 -8.37 -3.97 -8.79
CA SER A 354 -9.58 -3.25 -9.17
C SER A 354 -10.24 -3.89 -10.38
N ARG A 355 -11.54 -4.16 -10.31
CA ARG A 355 -12.34 -4.70 -11.42
C ARG A 355 -12.96 -3.60 -12.28
N HIS A 356 -12.89 -3.79 -13.59
CA HIS A 356 -13.41 -2.88 -14.60
C HIS A 356 -14.45 -3.51 -15.55
N PHE A 357 -14.63 -4.83 -15.47
CA PHE A 357 -15.66 -5.59 -16.21
C PHE A 357 -15.57 -5.49 -17.75
N ASP A 358 -14.52 -4.86 -18.26
CA ASP A 358 -14.03 -4.91 -19.63
C ASP A 358 -12.57 -4.43 -19.67
N SER A 359 -12.01 -4.37 -20.87
CA SER A 359 -10.58 -4.22 -21.11
C SER A 359 -10.02 -2.88 -20.70
N ILE A 360 -8.83 -2.91 -20.10
CA ILE A 360 -8.04 -1.73 -19.73
C ILE A 360 -6.74 -1.75 -20.54
N TYR A 361 -6.58 -0.78 -21.44
CA TYR A 361 -5.48 -0.73 -22.40
C TYR A 361 -4.39 0.25 -22.04
N SER A 362 -4.64 1.19 -21.13
CA SER A 362 -3.66 2.18 -20.72
C SER A 362 -3.78 2.51 -19.24
N VAL A 363 -2.65 2.87 -18.65
CA VAL A 363 -2.53 3.31 -17.26
C VAL A 363 -1.47 4.39 -17.15
N ALA A 364 -1.71 5.38 -16.30
CA ALA A 364 -0.72 6.39 -15.91
C ALA A 364 -0.83 6.69 -14.41
N ILE A 365 0.31 6.67 -13.71
CA ILE A 365 0.36 6.84 -12.26
C ILE A 365 0.90 8.21 -11.88
N THR A 366 0.21 8.84 -10.93
CA THR A 366 0.59 10.06 -10.22
C THR A 366 0.56 9.76 -8.73
N ALA A 367 1.12 10.62 -7.87
CA ALA A 367 1.00 10.41 -6.43
C ALA A 367 -0.45 10.55 -5.93
N THR A 368 -1.32 11.23 -6.68
CA THR A 368 -2.74 11.40 -6.31
C THR A 368 -3.62 10.26 -6.81
N ALA A 369 -3.34 9.70 -7.99
CA ALA A 369 -4.24 8.77 -8.66
C ALA A 369 -3.53 7.83 -9.64
N VAL A 370 -4.10 6.65 -9.82
CA VAL A 370 -3.83 5.76 -10.94
C VAL A 370 -4.93 5.97 -11.99
N TYR A 371 -4.61 6.65 -13.08
CA TYR A 371 -5.54 6.86 -14.20
C TYR A 371 -5.55 5.64 -15.10
N VAL A 372 -6.73 5.25 -15.58
CA VAL A 372 -6.94 4.07 -16.41
C VAL A 372 -7.83 4.38 -17.60
N GLY A 373 -7.47 3.83 -18.76
CA GLY A 373 -8.18 3.99 -20.02
C GLY A 373 -8.35 2.66 -20.74
N GLY A 374 -9.49 2.47 -21.39
CA GLY A 374 -9.77 1.22 -22.09
C GLY A 374 -11.15 1.17 -22.72
N HIS A 375 -11.72 -0.04 -22.80
CA HIS A 375 -13.04 -0.35 -23.33
C HIS A 375 -14.13 -0.45 -22.24
N PHE A 376 -13.75 -0.32 -20.97
CA PHE A 376 -14.65 -0.49 -19.82
C PHE A 376 -15.72 0.59 -19.69
N SER A 377 -16.86 0.17 -19.13
CA SER A 377 -18.00 1.04 -18.77
C SER A 377 -18.21 1.12 -17.26
N TRP A 378 -17.48 0.31 -16.49
CA TRP A 378 -17.66 0.11 -15.06
C TRP A 378 -16.32 0.07 -14.35
N GLN A 379 -16.34 0.41 -13.07
CA GLN A 379 -15.18 0.37 -12.19
C GLN A 379 -15.66 0.11 -10.76
N GLU A 380 -14.87 -0.57 -9.95
CA GLU A 380 -15.19 -0.74 -8.53
C GLU A 380 -15.32 0.58 -7.77
N SER A 381 -16.39 0.70 -7.01
CA SER A 381 -16.67 1.85 -6.16
C SER A 381 -15.90 1.81 -4.83
N PRO A 382 -15.79 2.94 -4.11
CA PRO A 382 -15.34 2.96 -2.73
C PRO A 382 -16.22 2.19 -1.73
N THR A 383 -17.48 1.92 -2.09
CA THR A 383 -18.45 1.17 -1.27
C THR A 383 -18.46 -0.33 -1.54
N SER A 384 -17.63 -0.80 -2.49
CA SER A 384 -17.51 -2.21 -2.80
C SER A 384 -17.04 -2.99 -1.56
N ASN A 385 -17.76 -4.06 -1.22
CA ASN A 385 -17.38 -4.97 -0.14
C ASN A 385 -16.21 -5.85 -0.63
N VAL A 386 -15.02 -5.28 -0.73
CA VAL A 386 -13.81 -6.04 -1.06
C VAL A 386 -13.71 -7.24 -0.11
N PRO A 387 -13.54 -8.46 -0.65
CA PRO A 387 -12.20 -9.00 -0.58
C PRO A 387 -11.77 -9.61 -1.90
N TRP A 388 -10.56 -9.27 -2.30
CA TRP A 388 -9.76 -10.22 -3.05
C TRP A 388 -9.62 -11.53 -2.24
N PRO A 389 -9.69 -12.70 -2.90
CA PRO A 389 -10.10 -12.87 -4.29
C PRO A 389 -11.63 -12.90 -4.37
N GLY A 390 -12.20 -12.07 -5.25
CA GLY A 390 -13.61 -12.16 -5.60
C GLY A 390 -13.99 -13.59 -6.00
N LEU A 391 -15.27 -13.93 -5.89
CA LEU A 391 -15.71 -15.31 -6.00
C LEU A 391 -15.28 -16.00 -7.30
N ASP A 392 -14.80 -17.22 -7.15
CA ASP A 392 -14.38 -18.12 -8.22
C ASP A 392 -15.48 -18.51 -9.23
N ASN A 393 -16.74 -18.18 -8.92
CA ASN A 393 -17.94 -18.74 -9.56
C ASN A 393 -18.90 -17.69 -10.09
N VAL A 394 -18.57 -16.41 -9.94
CA VAL A 394 -19.44 -15.37 -10.48
C VAL A 394 -18.95 -15.08 -11.88
N GLY A 395 -19.69 -15.62 -12.85
CA GLY A 395 -19.62 -15.20 -14.25
C GLY A 395 -20.06 -13.74 -14.33
N TYR A 396 -19.14 -12.80 -14.08
CA TYR A 396 -19.37 -11.38 -14.32
C TYR A 396 -19.35 -11.18 -15.83
N GLY A 397 -20.46 -11.56 -16.49
CA GLY A 397 -20.56 -11.76 -17.93
C GLY A 397 -19.77 -10.76 -18.78
N THR A 398 -19.08 -11.28 -19.78
CA THR A 398 -18.31 -10.49 -20.74
C THR A 398 -19.13 -9.36 -21.37
N GLY A 399 -18.60 -8.14 -21.32
CA GLY A 399 -18.97 -7.04 -22.21
C GLY A 399 -19.74 -5.90 -21.55
N GLN A 400 -19.80 -4.77 -22.27
CA GLN A 400 -20.38 -3.48 -21.90
C GLN A 400 -21.86 -3.45 -21.43
N GLY A 401 -22.50 -4.60 -21.19
CA GLY A 401 -23.94 -4.73 -20.94
C GLY A 401 -24.30 -5.33 -19.58
N LEU A 402 -25.28 -4.70 -18.91
CA LEU A 402 -26.08 -5.10 -17.72
C LEU A 402 -25.38 -5.65 -16.45
N SER A 403 -24.15 -6.17 -16.53
CA SER A 403 -23.42 -6.84 -15.44
C SER A 403 -23.13 -5.90 -14.27
N GLY A 404 -22.82 -4.63 -14.53
CA GLY A 404 -22.58 -3.63 -13.49
C GLY A 404 -23.85 -3.21 -12.73
N TYR A 405 -25.01 -3.13 -13.39
CA TYR A 405 -26.25 -2.70 -12.70
C TYR A 405 -26.66 -3.69 -11.61
N GLY A 406 -26.45 -5.00 -11.83
CA GLY A 406 -26.73 -6.06 -10.84
C GLY A 406 -25.88 -5.96 -9.58
N LEU A 407 -24.79 -5.19 -9.61
CA LEU A 407 -23.92 -4.95 -8.46
C LEU A 407 -24.27 -3.67 -7.69
N GLY A 408 -25.23 -2.88 -8.19
CA GLY A 408 -25.70 -1.66 -7.53
C GLY A 408 -24.55 -0.70 -7.20
N ASP A 409 -24.47 -0.26 -5.95
CA ASP A 409 -23.49 0.73 -5.53
C ASP A 409 -22.08 0.19 -5.27
N GLN A 410 -21.82 -1.10 -5.53
CA GLN A 410 -20.47 -1.67 -5.49
C GLN A 410 -19.63 -1.26 -6.69
N VAL A 411 -20.26 -0.80 -7.78
CA VAL A 411 -19.58 -0.27 -8.96
C VAL A 411 -20.01 1.16 -9.24
N VAL A 412 -19.17 1.86 -9.99
CA VAL A 412 -19.48 3.15 -10.56
C VAL A 412 -19.35 3.06 -12.07
N ARG A 413 -20.25 3.74 -12.77
CA ARG A 413 -20.16 3.91 -14.21
C ARG A 413 -18.98 4.80 -14.59
N ARG A 414 -18.16 4.33 -15.52
CA ARG A 414 -16.99 5.02 -16.06
C ARG A 414 -16.91 4.72 -17.54
N ASP A 415 -17.24 5.68 -18.38
CA ASP A 415 -17.25 5.44 -19.82
C ASP A 415 -15.81 5.60 -20.36
N HIS A 416 -15.07 4.48 -20.45
CA HIS A 416 -13.72 4.31 -21.02
C HIS A 416 -12.56 5.00 -20.27
N LEU A 417 -12.84 5.89 -19.32
CA LEU A 417 -11.87 6.65 -18.54
C LEU A 417 -12.24 6.66 -17.06
N GLY A 418 -11.25 6.40 -16.21
CA GLY A 418 -11.41 6.41 -14.76
C GLY A 418 -10.12 6.72 -14.03
N ALA A 419 -10.24 6.94 -12.72
CA ALA A 419 -9.13 7.11 -11.80
C ALA A 419 -9.35 6.24 -10.57
N LEU A 420 -8.28 5.64 -10.08
CA LEU A 420 -8.24 4.76 -8.92
C LEU A 420 -7.42 5.41 -7.81
N ASP A 421 -7.82 5.16 -6.57
CA ASP A 421 -7.05 5.50 -5.39
C ASP A 421 -5.77 4.66 -5.37
N PRO A 422 -4.57 5.28 -5.27
CA PRO A 422 -3.29 4.57 -5.23
C PRO A 422 -3.16 3.52 -4.11
N ILE A 423 -3.88 3.70 -3.01
CA ILE A 423 -3.81 2.88 -1.80
C ILE A 423 -4.84 1.75 -1.85
N THR A 424 -6.08 2.04 -2.25
CA THR A 424 -7.18 1.06 -2.17
C THR A 424 -7.54 0.41 -3.49
N GLY A 425 -7.17 1.02 -4.63
CA GLY A 425 -7.61 0.57 -5.94
C GLY A 425 -9.11 0.80 -6.21
N THR A 426 -9.80 1.62 -5.42
CA THR A 426 -11.23 1.95 -5.64
C THR A 426 -11.38 3.26 -6.41
N ALA A 427 -12.55 3.50 -7.01
CA ALA A 427 -12.76 4.68 -7.84
C ALA A 427 -12.63 6.01 -7.10
N LEU A 428 -11.92 6.95 -7.73
CA LEU A 428 -11.89 8.36 -7.34
C LEU A 428 -12.94 9.18 -8.11
N GLU A 429 -13.13 10.42 -7.66
CA GLU A 429 -14.06 11.41 -8.22
C GLU A 429 -13.54 12.01 -9.55
N TRP A 430 -13.33 11.15 -10.54
CA TRP A 430 -12.92 11.54 -11.89
C TRP A 430 -13.59 10.65 -12.93
N ASN A 431 -14.57 11.21 -13.64
CA ASN A 431 -15.31 10.55 -14.70
C ASN A 431 -15.54 11.52 -15.88
N PRO A 432 -14.50 11.84 -16.67
CA PRO A 432 -14.68 12.71 -17.83
C PRO A 432 -15.52 12.05 -18.93
N GLY A 433 -15.51 10.72 -18.99
CA GLY A 433 -16.10 9.93 -20.07
C GLY A 433 -15.38 10.10 -21.41
N SER A 434 -15.45 9.06 -22.23
CA SER A 434 -15.08 9.08 -23.66
C SER A 434 -16.10 8.32 -24.50
N ASN A 435 -16.24 8.71 -25.76
CA ASN A 435 -17.04 7.99 -26.75
C ASN A 435 -16.19 6.99 -27.59
N SER A 436 -15.14 6.44 -26.99
CA SER A 436 -14.35 5.38 -27.62
C SER A 436 -15.22 4.22 -28.08
N TYR A 437 -14.77 3.53 -29.12
CA TYR A 437 -15.40 2.29 -29.58
C TYR A 437 -14.52 1.09 -29.23
N GLU A 438 -13.23 1.12 -29.56
CA GLU A 438 -12.27 0.11 -29.11
C GLU A 438 -11.72 0.47 -27.73
N GLY A 439 -11.38 1.73 -27.47
CA GLY A 439 -10.93 2.18 -26.15
C GLY A 439 -9.78 3.19 -26.17
N GLU A 440 -9.46 3.70 -24.99
CA GLU A 440 -8.35 4.63 -24.76
C GLU A 440 -7.05 3.84 -24.51
N LYS A 441 -6.12 3.91 -25.47
CA LYS A 441 -4.93 3.02 -25.55
C LYS A 441 -3.62 3.70 -25.15
N ALA A 442 -3.61 5.01 -24.97
CA ALA A 442 -2.43 5.77 -24.56
C ALA A 442 -2.77 6.72 -23.42
N MET A 443 -1.93 6.72 -22.39
CA MET A 443 -1.96 7.69 -21.31
C MET A 443 -0.55 8.13 -20.96
N LEU A 444 -0.38 9.43 -20.73
CA LEU A 444 0.87 10.00 -20.27
C LEU A 444 0.59 11.06 -19.20
N ALA A 445 0.99 10.78 -17.97
CA ALA A 445 1.03 11.77 -16.91
C ALA A 445 2.24 12.69 -17.10
N THR A 446 2.00 13.99 -16.98
CA THR A 446 3.02 15.03 -17.01
C THR A 446 2.82 15.96 -15.82
N SER A 447 3.81 16.79 -15.52
CA SER A 447 3.67 17.78 -14.46
C SER A 447 2.61 18.86 -14.68
N ARG A 448 2.15 19.00 -15.92
CA ARG A 448 1.08 19.93 -16.28
C ARG A 448 -0.29 19.25 -16.33
N GLY A 449 -0.36 17.92 -16.32
CA GLY A 449 -1.62 17.18 -16.37
C GLY A 449 -1.52 15.91 -17.20
N LEU A 450 -2.67 15.40 -17.63
CA LEU A 450 -2.81 14.08 -18.24
C LEU A 450 -3.13 14.17 -19.74
N LEU A 451 -2.31 13.52 -20.57
CA LEU A 451 -2.60 13.27 -21.98
C LEU A 451 -3.26 11.91 -22.12
N VAL A 452 -4.31 11.84 -22.94
CA VAL A 452 -5.07 10.61 -23.22
C VAL A 452 -5.25 10.46 -24.73
N GLY A 453 -5.05 9.27 -25.25
CA GLY A 453 -5.26 8.93 -26.66
C GLY A 453 -5.90 7.58 -26.89
N GLY A 454 -6.67 7.47 -27.97
CA GLY A 454 -7.35 6.22 -28.34
C GLY A 454 -8.06 6.37 -29.67
N ASP A 455 -9.29 5.86 -29.76
CA ASP A 455 -10.15 6.00 -30.93
C ASP A 455 -11.37 6.92 -30.73
N GLY A 456 -11.66 7.33 -29.49
CA GLY A 456 -12.75 8.25 -29.15
C GLY A 456 -12.50 9.70 -29.58
N ASN A 457 -13.50 10.32 -30.23
CA ASN A 457 -13.44 11.71 -30.71
C ASN A 457 -13.89 12.77 -29.69
N THR A 458 -14.58 12.33 -28.64
CA THR A 458 -15.15 13.18 -27.59
C THR A 458 -14.69 12.67 -26.24
N LYS A 459 -14.11 13.54 -25.43
CA LYS A 459 -13.63 13.25 -24.07
C LYS A 459 -14.02 14.41 -23.16
N GLY A 460 -14.45 14.14 -21.91
CA GLY A 460 -14.87 15.22 -21.00
C GLY A 460 -16.06 16.04 -21.50
N GLY A 461 -16.92 15.44 -22.34
CA GLY A 461 -18.02 16.13 -23.02
C GLY A 461 -17.58 17.17 -24.08
N LYS A 462 -16.32 17.16 -24.51
CA LYS A 462 -15.77 18.08 -25.53
C LYS A 462 -15.25 17.31 -26.74
N THR A 463 -15.39 17.89 -27.94
CA THR A 463 -14.80 17.35 -29.17
C THR A 463 -13.31 17.68 -29.22
N THR A 464 -12.49 16.77 -28.71
CA THR A 464 -11.02 16.87 -28.69
C THR A 464 -10.38 16.17 -29.90
N GLY A 465 -11.15 15.34 -30.60
CA GLY A 465 -10.57 14.30 -31.45
C GLY A 465 -9.97 13.18 -30.58
N ARG A 466 -9.16 12.34 -31.21
CA ARG A 466 -8.57 11.12 -30.64
C ARG A 466 -7.47 11.34 -29.61
N VAL A 467 -7.11 12.59 -29.33
CA VAL A 467 -6.19 12.99 -28.25
C VAL A 467 -6.85 14.09 -27.41
N ALA A 468 -6.75 13.99 -26.08
CA ALA A 468 -7.14 15.06 -25.17
C ALA A 468 -6.00 15.38 -24.20
N PHE A 469 -5.99 16.63 -23.73
CA PHE A 469 -5.10 17.06 -22.65
C PHE A 469 -5.91 17.69 -21.52
N PHE A 470 -5.87 17.05 -20.35
CA PHE A 470 -6.48 17.53 -19.10
C PHE A 470 -5.44 18.36 -18.34
N ASP A 471 -5.50 19.68 -18.53
CA ASP A 471 -4.47 20.64 -18.13
C ASP A 471 -4.73 21.24 -16.75
N LEU A 472 -3.91 20.89 -15.75
CA LEU A 472 -4.01 21.38 -14.37
C LEU A 472 -3.85 22.90 -14.26
N SER A 473 -3.21 23.54 -15.24
CA SER A 473 -3.01 25.00 -15.24
C SER A 473 -4.23 25.80 -15.66
N ARG A 474 -5.26 25.13 -16.20
CA ARG A 474 -6.49 25.77 -16.69
C ARG A 474 -7.71 25.46 -15.82
N GLU A 475 -7.48 24.86 -14.65
CA GLU A 475 -8.53 24.71 -13.65
C GLU A 475 -8.95 26.06 -13.08
N PRO A 476 -10.26 26.30 -12.89
CA PRO A 476 -10.71 27.43 -12.09
C PRO A 476 -10.07 27.36 -10.69
N ALA A 477 -9.60 28.49 -10.17
CA ALA A 477 -9.24 28.56 -8.76
C ALA A 477 -10.49 28.21 -7.92
N PRO A 478 -10.34 27.48 -6.79
CA PRO A 478 -11.45 27.23 -5.89
C PRO A 478 -12.13 28.55 -5.54
N ALA A 479 -13.43 28.63 -5.76
CA ALA A 479 -14.17 29.84 -5.44
C ALA A 479 -14.19 30.02 -3.91
N ALA A 480 -14.19 31.28 -3.45
CA ALA A 480 -14.30 31.55 -2.01
C ALA A 480 -15.60 30.98 -1.43
N LEU A 481 -16.69 31.02 -2.20
CA LEU A 481 -17.90 30.24 -1.96
C LEU A 481 -17.82 28.99 -2.83
N ASP A 482 -17.79 27.81 -2.22
CA ASP A 482 -17.63 26.54 -2.92
C ASP A 482 -18.58 25.49 -2.36
N THR A 483 -18.99 24.57 -3.22
CA THR A 483 -19.90 23.47 -2.90
C THR A 483 -19.36 22.22 -3.53
N THR A 484 -19.18 21.17 -2.75
CA THR A 484 -18.86 19.84 -3.27
C THR A 484 -20.03 18.91 -3.00
N ILE A 485 -20.18 17.90 -3.85
CA ILE A 485 -21.00 16.71 -3.56
C ILE A 485 -19.98 15.61 -3.28
N THR A 486 -20.03 14.99 -2.10
CA THR A 486 -19.12 13.88 -1.74
C THR A 486 -19.82 12.54 -1.78
N THR A 487 -21.13 12.51 -1.53
CA THR A 487 -21.95 11.31 -1.67
C THR A 487 -23.22 11.61 -2.46
N PRO A 488 -23.61 10.75 -3.41
CA PRO A 488 -22.81 9.64 -3.94
C PRO A 488 -21.59 10.10 -4.76
N ILE A 489 -20.63 9.20 -4.98
CA ILE A 489 -19.55 9.36 -5.98
C ILE A 489 -20.16 9.47 -7.39
N GLU A 490 -19.55 10.23 -8.30
CA GLU A 490 -20.03 10.30 -9.69
C GLU A 490 -20.05 8.90 -10.33
N GLY A 491 -21.10 8.61 -11.09
CA GLY A 491 -21.34 7.31 -11.72
C GLY A 491 -21.96 6.26 -10.80
N ALA A 492 -22.26 6.58 -9.53
CA ALA A 492 -22.93 5.63 -8.65
C ALA A 492 -24.27 5.15 -9.20
N VAL A 493 -24.52 3.84 -9.04
CA VAL A 493 -25.83 3.23 -9.27
C VAL A 493 -26.51 3.05 -7.92
N LYS A 494 -27.70 3.62 -7.77
CA LYS A 494 -28.53 3.50 -6.57
C LYS A 494 -29.77 2.67 -6.86
N GLN A 495 -30.27 1.99 -5.84
CA GLN A 495 -31.50 1.23 -5.97
C GLN A 495 -32.68 2.20 -6.07
N ALA A 496 -33.48 2.06 -7.12
CA ALA A 496 -34.61 2.95 -7.34
C ALA A 496 -35.74 2.68 -6.33
N GLY A 497 -36.32 3.76 -5.82
CA GLY A 497 -37.33 3.76 -4.77
C GLY A 497 -36.77 3.65 -3.35
N GLU A 498 -35.50 3.31 -3.18
CA GLU A 498 -34.86 3.33 -1.87
C GLU A 498 -34.33 4.71 -1.49
N SER A 499 -34.36 4.99 -0.19
CA SER A 499 -33.84 6.25 0.34
C SER A 499 -32.32 6.22 0.38
N PHE A 500 -31.67 7.25 -0.16
CA PHE A 500 -30.24 7.49 -0.01
C PHE A 500 -29.98 8.98 0.21
N ALA A 501 -28.80 9.32 0.76
CA ALA A 501 -28.42 10.70 1.01
C ALA A 501 -27.58 11.26 -0.16
N ILE A 502 -27.95 12.45 -0.63
CA ILE A 502 -27.07 13.32 -1.39
C ILE A 502 -26.43 14.28 -0.40
N GLY A 503 -25.11 14.32 -0.31
CA GLY A 503 -24.42 15.15 0.68
C GLY A 503 -23.05 15.60 0.21
N GLY A 504 -22.50 16.56 0.95
CA GLY A 504 -21.27 17.21 0.56
C GLY A 504 -20.72 18.21 1.58
N GLN A 505 -19.72 18.97 1.15
CA GLN A 505 -19.11 20.05 1.91
C GLN A 505 -19.53 21.39 1.28
N ALA A 506 -19.75 22.39 2.12
CA ALA A 506 -20.05 23.76 1.73
C ALA A 506 -19.09 24.71 2.41
N LEU A 507 -18.48 25.61 1.65
CA LEU A 507 -17.57 26.64 2.13
C LEU A 507 -18.13 28.02 1.79
N ALA A 508 -18.13 28.90 2.78
CA ALA A 508 -18.48 30.31 2.60
C ALA A 508 -17.80 31.15 3.70
N PRO A 509 -16.84 32.04 3.39
CA PRO A 509 -16.15 32.88 4.36
C PRO A 509 -17.07 33.73 5.22
N ALA A 510 -18.20 34.18 4.65
CA ALA A 510 -19.22 34.92 5.38
C ALA A 510 -20.17 34.02 6.20
N GLY A 511 -19.97 32.70 6.21
CA GLY A 511 -20.83 31.70 6.86
C GLY A 511 -21.86 31.11 5.89
N VAL A 512 -21.99 29.78 5.87
CA VAL A 512 -22.93 29.03 5.02
C VAL A 512 -24.36 29.21 5.52
N ALA A 513 -25.20 29.89 4.75
CA ALA A 513 -26.61 30.12 5.12
C ALA A 513 -27.53 28.99 4.66
N LYS A 514 -27.34 28.51 3.43
CA LYS A 514 -28.12 27.39 2.86
C LYS A 514 -27.38 26.72 1.70
N VAL A 515 -27.74 25.48 1.42
CA VAL A 515 -27.36 24.77 0.20
C VAL A 515 -28.62 24.40 -0.57
N GLN A 516 -28.62 24.69 -1.87
CA GLN A 516 -29.68 24.33 -2.81
C GLN A 516 -29.21 23.21 -3.71
N VAL A 517 -30.06 22.20 -3.91
CA VAL A 517 -29.77 21.03 -4.75
C VAL A 517 -30.82 20.92 -5.85
N GLU A 518 -30.39 20.95 -7.10
CA GLU A 518 -31.22 20.64 -8.25
C GLU A 518 -31.00 19.16 -8.63
N ILE A 519 -32.09 18.41 -8.77
CA ILE A 519 -32.05 17.01 -9.21
C ILE A 519 -32.82 16.93 -10.51
N LEU A 520 -32.10 16.76 -11.61
CA LEU A 520 -32.63 16.72 -12.97
C LEU A 520 -32.69 15.27 -13.46
N ASP A 521 -33.87 14.78 -13.83
CA ASP A 521 -34.00 13.59 -14.66
C ASP A 521 -33.53 13.96 -16.08
N ARG A 522 -32.45 13.32 -16.52
CA ARG A 522 -31.78 13.62 -17.79
C ARG A 522 -32.60 13.17 -18.99
N ARG A 523 -33.49 12.18 -18.85
CA ARG A 523 -34.34 11.67 -19.92
C ARG A 523 -35.56 12.55 -20.11
N SER A 524 -36.32 12.79 -19.04
CA SER A 524 -37.54 13.61 -19.12
C SER A 524 -37.27 15.11 -19.12
N ARG A 525 -36.05 15.52 -18.75
CA ARG A 525 -35.63 16.92 -18.59
C ARG A 525 -36.44 17.68 -17.53
N ARG A 526 -36.95 16.97 -16.51
CA ARG A 526 -37.72 17.52 -15.39
C ARG A 526 -36.90 17.53 -14.10
N TYR A 527 -37.24 18.46 -13.21
CA TYR A 527 -36.57 18.66 -11.91
C TYR A 527 -37.43 18.15 -10.76
N LEU A 528 -36.81 17.53 -9.75
CA LEU A 528 -37.50 17.09 -8.54
C LEU A 528 -38.02 18.31 -7.74
N GLN A 529 -39.29 18.24 -7.31
CA GLN A 529 -39.94 19.31 -6.54
C GLN A 529 -39.68 19.15 -5.02
N ASP A 530 -40.09 20.16 -4.23
CA ASP A 530 -39.82 20.21 -2.78
C ASP A 530 -40.51 19.12 -1.97
N ASP A 531 -41.56 18.49 -2.51
CA ASP A 531 -42.21 17.32 -1.93
C ASP A 531 -41.40 16.02 -2.11
N LEU A 532 -40.23 16.12 -2.78
CA LEU A 532 -39.30 15.03 -3.09
C LEU A 532 -39.91 13.87 -3.87
N THR A 533 -41.07 14.06 -4.50
CA THR A 533 -41.82 12.99 -5.18
C THR A 533 -42.38 13.41 -6.53
N THR A 534 -42.69 14.69 -6.72
CA THR A 534 -43.18 15.22 -8.00
C THR A 534 -42.07 15.84 -8.83
N TRP A 535 -42.30 15.91 -10.15
CA TRP A 535 -41.34 16.40 -11.13
C TRP A 535 -41.91 17.62 -11.86
N GLY A 536 -41.11 18.63 -12.18
CA GLY A 536 -41.55 19.90 -12.76
C GLY A 536 -40.56 20.47 -13.77
N ALA A 537 -40.84 21.66 -14.30
CA ALA A 537 -40.00 22.29 -15.34
C ALA A 537 -38.66 22.82 -14.80
N SER A 538 -38.62 23.28 -13.55
CA SER A 538 -37.42 23.77 -12.85
C SER A 538 -37.67 23.76 -11.34
N ASN A 539 -36.70 23.32 -10.53
CA ASN A 539 -36.73 23.50 -9.08
C ASN A 539 -35.34 23.30 -8.46
N SER A 540 -35.15 23.81 -7.24
CA SER A 540 -34.03 23.50 -6.37
C SER A 540 -34.53 23.25 -4.95
N VAL A 541 -34.16 22.11 -4.36
CA VAL A 541 -34.56 21.71 -3.01
C VAL A 541 -33.54 22.18 -1.98
N LEU A 542 -33.98 22.57 -0.79
CA LEU A 542 -33.09 22.95 0.31
C LEU A 542 -32.50 21.69 0.99
N ALA A 543 -31.18 21.64 1.10
CA ALA A 543 -30.50 20.62 1.90
C ALA A 543 -30.39 21.03 3.38
N THR A 544 -30.30 20.04 4.26
CA THR A 544 -30.01 20.24 5.68
C THR A 544 -28.52 20.53 5.85
N VAL A 545 -28.21 21.66 6.50
CA VAL A 545 -26.84 22.09 6.81
C VAL A 545 -26.52 21.73 8.27
N ALA A 546 -25.42 21.01 8.51
CA ALA A 546 -25.10 20.47 9.83
C ALA A 546 -24.72 21.56 10.86
N SER A 547 -24.06 22.63 10.41
CA SER A 547 -23.66 23.77 11.24
C SER A 547 -23.93 25.07 10.50
N PRO A 548 -25.19 25.55 10.50
CA PRO A 548 -25.56 26.78 9.82
C PRO A 548 -24.69 27.96 10.29
N ASN A 549 -24.31 28.83 9.36
CA ASN A 549 -23.45 30.00 9.55
C ASN A 549 -21.96 29.72 9.83
N ALA A 550 -21.54 28.46 9.95
CA ALA A 550 -20.12 28.13 9.97
C ALA A 550 -19.48 28.43 8.60
N THR A 551 -18.19 28.74 8.59
CA THR A 551 -17.46 29.04 7.34
C THR A 551 -17.20 27.82 6.48
N SER A 552 -17.24 26.63 7.08
CA SER A 552 -17.26 25.32 6.43
C SER A 552 -18.20 24.41 7.21
N THR A 553 -19.03 23.66 6.50
CA THR A 553 -19.99 22.74 7.10
C THR A 553 -20.42 21.67 6.09
N THR A 554 -20.82 20.51 6.59
CA THR A 554 -21.42 19.46 5.76
C THR A 554 -22.91 19.73 5.54
N TRP A 555 -23.44 19.19 4.45
CA TRP A 555 -24.86 19.25 4.12
C TRP A 555 -25.36 17.89 3.62
N THR A 556 -26.66 17.64 3.78
CA THR A 556 -27.31 16.40 3.36
C THR A 556 -28.75 16.63 2.90
N LEU A 557 -29.18 15.88 1.90
CA LEU A 557 -30.53 15.82 1.36
C LEU A 557 -30.90 14.34 1.15
N PRO A 558 -31.73 13.74 2.02
CA PRO A 558 -32.25 12.39 1.81
C PRO A 558 -33.28 12.42 0.67
N VAL A 559 -33.17 11.47 -0.26
CA VAL A 559 -34.07 11.33 -1.41
C VAL A 559 -34.39 9.87 -1.68
N SER A 560 -35.56 9.62 -2.25
CA SER A 560 -35.90 8.35 -2.90
C SER A 560 -36.24 8.67 -4.35
N LEU A 561 -35.43 8.17 -5.29
CA LEU A 561 -35.59 8.46 -6.71
C LEU A 561 -36.17 7.25 -7.44
N PRO A 562 -37.14 7.43 -8.36
CA PRO A 562 -37.60 6.34 -9.23
C PRO A 562 -36.48 5.89 -10.18
N ALA A 563 -36.70 4.82 -10.95
CA ALA A 563 -35.71 4.38 -11.94
C ALA A 563 -35.47 5.48 -12.99
N GLY A 564 -34.21 5.84 -13.23
CA GLY A 564 -33.84 6.93 -14.14
C GLY A 564 -32.36 7.32 -14.09
N GLU A 565 -31.98 8.22 -14.99
CA GLU A 565 -30.64 8.83 -15.05
C GLU A 565 -30.71 10.26 -14.53
N TYR A 566 -29.95 10.58 -13.48
CA TYR A 566 -30.06 11.85 -12.78
C TYR A 566 -28.79 12.68 -12.87
N GLN A 567 -28.95 13.98 -12.96
CA GLN A 567 -27.90 14.96 -12.76
C GLN A 567 -28.18 15.72 -11.47
N LEU A 568 -27.26 15.65 -10.53
CA LEU A 568 -27.28 16.38 -9.28
C LEU A 568 -26.50 17.68 -9.47
N GLN A 569 -27.05 18.81 -9.03
CA GLN A 569 -26.33 20.06 -8.98
C GLN A 569 -26.50 20.73 -7.62
N ALA A 570 -25.41 21.05 -6.93
CA ALA A 570 -25.45 21.71 -5.63
C ALA A 570 -24.84 23.11 -5.68
N LYS A 571 -25.42 24.03 -4.91
CA LYS A 571 -24.98 25.43 -4.79
C LYS A 571 -25.14 25.95 -3.37
N THR A 572 -24.05 26.49 -2.82
CA THR A 572 -23.99 27.15 -1.51
C THR A 572 -24.35 28.62 -1.62
N PHE A 573 -25.05 29.14 -0.61
CA PHE A 573 -25.29 30.57 -0.43
C PHE A 573 -24.80 30.99 0.96
N ASP A 574 -24.13 32.13 1.01
CA ASP A 574 -23.66 32.73 2.25
C ASP A 574 -24.73 33.59 2.94
N ARG A 575 -24.41 34.08 4.14
CA ARG A 575 -25.31 34.98 4.90
C ARG A 575 -25.60 36.31 4.20
N ASN A 576 -24.73 36.74 3.29
CA ASN A 576 -24.91 37.95 2.50
C ASN A 576 -25.73 37.71 1.23
N LYS A 577 -26.27 36.50 1.05
CA LYS A 577 -27.00 36.03 -0.13
C LYS A 577 -26.13 35.96 -1.40
N ALA A 578 -24.80 36.05 -1.27
CA ALA A 578 -23.92 35.68 -2.35
C ALA A 578 -24.02 34.17 -2.54
N GLY A 579 -24.15 33.73 -3.79
CA GLY A 579 -24.24 32.32 -4.14
C GLY A 579 -23.00 31.88 -4.88
N ASP A 580 -22.57 30.65 -4.65
CA ASP A 580 -21.53 29.99 -5.43
C ASP A 580 -21.81 30.13 -6.94
N THR A 581 -20.87 30.70 -7.67
CA THR A 581 -20.99 30.95 -9.12
C THR A 581 -20.82 29.68 -9.94
N THR A 582 -20.21 28.67 -9.35
CA THR A 582 -20.07 27.32 -9.88
C THR A 582 -21.13 26.41 -9.25
N LYS A 583 -21.39 25.27 -9.89
CA LYS A 583 -22.25 24.22 -9.34
C LYS A 583 -21.41 22.97 -9.25
N ALA A 584 -21.41 22.28 -8.11
CA ALA A 584 -20.96 20.89 -8.11
C ALA A 584 -21.95 20.06 -8.91
N ILE A 585 -21.48 19.33 -9.90
CA ILE A 585 -22.32 18.50 -10.77
C ILE A 585 -21.90 17.05 -10.61
N LYS A 586 -22.88 16.16 -10.41
CA LYS A 586 -22.67 14.71 -10.50
C LYS A 586 -23.73 14.07 -11.37
N LYS A 587 -23.37 12.95 -12.00
CA LYS A 587 -24.32 12.07 -12.67
C LYS A 587 -24.42 10.78 -11.88
N ILE A 588 -25.64 10.32 -11.65
CA ILE A 588 -25.93 9.03 -11.04
C ILE A 588 -27.06 8.36 -11.80
N GLU A 589 -27.25 7.08 -11.53
CA GLU A 589 -28.38 6.33 -12.04
C GLU A 589 -29.11 5.71 -10.86
N ALA A 590 -30.43 5.80 -10.86
CA ALA A 590 -31.22 4.92 -10.01
C ALA A 590 -31.79 3.82 -10.89
N PHE A 591 -31.52 2.58 -10.53
CA PHE A 591 -31.91 1.42 -11.31
C PHE A 591 -32.75 0.49 -10.45
N ARG A 592 -33.76 -0.14 -11.04
CA ARG A 592 -34.58 -1.17 -10.38
C ARG A 592 -34.60 -2.39 -11.26
N PHE A 593 -34.29 -3.54 -10.66
CA PHE A 593 -34.70 -4.83 -11.20
C PHE A 593 -36.07 -5.18 -10.62
N ASP A 594 -36.88 -5.93 -11.36
CA ASP A 594 -38.13 -6.46 -10.82
C ASP A 594 -37.88 -7.49 -9.70
N ASP A 595 -36.67 -8.04 -9.66
CA ASP A 595 -36.16 -9.10 -8.78
C ASP A 595 -34.64 -8.90 -8.60
N LEU A 596 -34.14 -8.73 -7.37
CA LEU A 596 -32.71 -8.50 -7.10
C LEU A 596 -31.97 -9.82 -6.91
N PRO A 597 -30.66 -9.90 -7.22
CA PRO A 597 -29.88 -11.08 -6.87
C PRO A 597 -29.83 -11.29 -5.35
N PRO A 598 -29.82 -12.55 -4.88
CA PRO A 598 -29.84 -12.85 -3.45
C PRO A 598 -28.52 -12.45 -2.76
N SER A 599 -28.50 -12.52 -1.43
CA SER A 599 -27.31 -12.38 -0.59
C SER A 599 -27.06 -13.64 0.24
N THR A 600 -25.80 -13.95 0.49
CA THR A 600 -25.35 -15.17 1.19
C THR A 600 -24.30 -14.83 2.24
N ARG A 601 -24.30 -15.58 3.34
CA ARG A 601 -23.27 -15.49 4.39
C ARG A 601 -23.02 -16.85 5.02
N ILE A 602 -21.76 -17.22 5.19
CA ILE A 602 -21.27 -18.36 5.99
C ILE A 602 -21.08 -17.87 7.42
N SER A 603 -21.71 -18.51 8.40
CA SER A 603 -21.64 -18.12 9.81
C SER A 603 -20.81 -19.09 10.66
N SER A 604 -20.72 -20.37 10.28
CA SER A 604 -20.02 -21.41 11.04
C SER A 604 -19.50 -22.52 10.11
N PRO A 605 -18.41 -23.23 10.46
CA PRO A 605 -17.46 -22.94 11.54
C PRO A 605 -16.69 -21.63 11.34
N ALA A 606 -16.17 -21.05 12.44
CA ALA A 606 -15.26 -19.91 12.37
C ALA A 606 -14.02 -20.25 11.53
N ALA A 607 -13.41 -19.25 10.90
CA ALA A 607 -12.18 -19.44 10.14
C ALA A 607 -11.05 -19.91 11.06
N GLY A 608 -10.15 -20.76 10.55
CA GLY A 608 -9.00 -21.29 11.29
C GLY A 608 -8.93 -22.82 11.37
N LEU A 609 -8.36 -23.35 12.45
CA LEU A 609 -8.13 -24.80 12.60
C LEU A 609 -9.44 -25.55 12.91
N LEU A 610 -9.76 -26.53 12.08
CA LEU A 610 -10.81 -27.52 12.31
C LEU A 610 -10.16 -28.86 12.65
N ALA A 611 -10.38 -29.32 13.89
CA ALA A 611 -9.86 -30.59 14.41
C ALA A 611 -10.63 -31.83 13.90
N THR A 612 -11.38 -31.70 12.80
CA THR A 612 -12.20 -32.75 12.22
C THR A 612 -12.36 -32.53 10.72
N LYS A 613 -12.36 -33.62 9.95
CA LYS A 613 -12.65 -33.62 8.50
C LYS A 613 -14.14 -33.56 8.19
N SER A 614 -14.99 -33.89 9.16
CA SER A 614 -16.45 -33.87 9.03
C SER A 614 -17.03 -32.78 9.91
N PHE A 615 -17.77 -31.85 9.30
CA PHE A 615 -18.41 -30.73 9.98
C PHE A 615 -19.64 -30.23 9.21
N VAL A 616 -20.48 -29.46 9.90
CA VAL A 616 -21.64 -28.79 9.30
C VAL A 616 -21.29 -27.32 9.10
N ALA A 617 -21.26 -26.88 7.85
CA ALA A 617 -21.20 -25.46 7.51
C ALA A 617 -22.60 -24.86 7.59
N THR A 618 -22.75 -23.70 8.19
CA THR A 618 -24.05 -23.01 8.31
C THR A 618 -23.95 -21.56 7.90
N GLY A 619 -25.10 -20.97 7.55
CA GLY A 619 -25.15 -19.59 7.11
C GLY A 619 -26.55 -19.03 6.99
N THR A 620 -26.63 -17.82 6.43
CA THR A 620 -27.87 -17.12 6.11
C THR A 620 -27.91 -16.78 4.63
N ALA A 621 -29.11 -16.71 4.07
CA ALA A 621 -29.37 -16.17 2.74
C ALA A 621 -30.61 -15.28 2.76
N THR A 622 -30.61 -14.20 1.97
CA THR A 622 -31.74 -13.27 1.87
C THR A 622 -31.98 -12.86 0.43
N ASP A 623 -33.22 -12.56 0.08
CA ASP A 623 -33.64 -12.18 -1.27
C ASP A 623 -34.95 -11.36 -1.21
N ASP A 624 -35.23 -10.50 -2.19
CA ASP A 624 -36.48 -9.71 -2.17
C ASP A 624 -37.71 -10.48 -2.68
N LYS A 625 -37.53 -11.57 -3.44
CA LYS A 625 -38.61 -12.46 -3.92
C LYS A 625 -38.62 -13.82 -3.25
N GLY A 626 -37.45 -14.28 -2.80
CA GLY A 626 -37.27 -15.52 -2.05
C GLY A 626 -36.05 -16.30 -2.51
N VAL A 627 -35.40 -16.98 -1.56
CA VAL A 627 -34.26 -17.86 -1.83
C VAL A 627 -34.76 -19.27 -2.16
N ASN A 628 -34.31 -19.84 -3.27
CA ASN A 628 -34.72 -21.17 -3.72
C ASN A 628 -33.67 -22.26 -3.45
N ALA A 629 -32.38 -21.96 -3.62
CA ALA A 629 -31.31 -22.95 -3.49
C ALA A 629 -29.99 -22.33 -3.03
N LEU A 630 -29.08 -23.17 -2.58
CA LEU A 630 -27.68 -22.83 -2.31
C LEU A 630 -26.76 -23.68 -3.21
N VAL A 631 -25.65 -23.08 -3.63
CA VAL A 631 -24.55 -23.72 -4.33
C VAL A 631 -23.29 -23.60 -3.48
N TYR A 632 -22.57 -24.70 -3.31
CA TYR A 632 -21.36 -24.79 -2.51
C TYR A 632 -20.20 -25.32 -3.33
N SER A 633 -18.99 -24.85 -3.06
CA SER A 633 -17.76 -25.48 -3.56
C SER A 633 -16.72 -25.54 -2.47
N PHE A 634 -15.94 -26.62 -2.45
CA PHE A 634 -14.81 -26.80 -1.53
C PHE A 634 -13.55 -26.98 -2.36
N ARG A 635 -12.52 -26.19 -2.09
CA ARG A 635 -11.23 -26.27 -2.78
C ARG A 635 -10.05 -26.29 -1.83
N THR A 636 -8.97 -26.93 -2.25
CA THR A 636 -7.68 -26.91 -1.58
C THR A 636 -6.85 -25.68 -1.98
N SER A 637 -5.77 -25.41 -1.26
CA SER A 637 -4.84 -24.30 -1.56
C SER A 637 -4.11 -24.40 -2.91
N ASP A 638 -4.06 -25.59 -3.51
CA ASP A 638 -3.50 -25.84 -4.84
C ASP A 638 -4.58 -25.86 -5.95
N ASN A 639 -5.75 -25.25 -5.70
CA ASN A 639 -6.86 -25.10 -6.65
C ASN A 639 -7.46 -26.43 -7.14
N ARG A 640 -7.53 -27.46 -6.28
CA ARG A 640 -8.27 -28.70 -6.55
C ARG A 640 -9.60 -28.70 -5.80
N TYR A 641 -10.66 -29.13 -6.45
CA TYR A 641 -12.02 -29.10 -5.94
C TYR A 641 -12.48 -30.47 -5.47
N LEU A 642 -13.29 -30.51 -4.42
CA LEU A 642 -13.99 -31.70 -3.95
C LEU A 642 -14.98 -32.19 -5.01
N GLN A 643 -14.88 -33.46 -5.39
CA GLN A 643 -15.73 -34.11 -6.37
C GLN A 643 -16.86 -34.91 -5.70
N ASP A 644 -17.89 -35.28 -6.47
CA ASP A 644 -19.07 -36.01 -5.97
C ASP A 644 -18.73 -37.40 -5.41
N ASP A 645 -17.64 -38.00 -5.86
CA ASP A 645 -17.12 -39.29 -5.38
C ASP A 645 -16.23 -39.15 -4.13
N GLY A 646 -16.08 -37.94 -3.59
CA GLY A 646 -15.20 -37.64 -2.47
C GLY A 646 -13.72 -37.50 -2.85
N THR A 647 -13.35 -37.53 -4.13
CA THR A 647 -11.98 -37.26 -4.56
C THR A 647 -11.70 -35.76 -4.70
N VAL A 648 -10.44 -35.38 -4.94
CA VAL A 648 -10.05 -34.00 -5.28
C VAL A 648 -9.44 -33.93 -6.66
N ALA A 649 -9.92 -33.03 -7.51
CA ALA A 649 -9.44 -32.87 -8.89
C ALA A 649 -9.29 -31.39 -9.27
N PRO A 650 -8.42 -31.04 -10.25
CA PRO A 650 -8.33 -29.66 -10.74
C PRO A 650 -9.59 -29.22 -11.51
N VAL A 651 -10.53 -30.13 -11.76
CA VAL A 651 -11.82 -29.84 -12.39
C VAL A 651 -12.74 -29.22 -11.35
N TYR A 652 -13.24 -28.03 -11.67
CA TYR A 652 -14.19 -27.31 -10.84
C TYR A 652 -15.47 -28.12 -10.63
N ASN A 653 -15.93 -28.21 -9.37
CA ASN A 653 -17.14 -28.94 -9.00
C ASN A 653 -17.96 -28.17 -7.95
N THR A 654 -19.28 -28.38 -7.96
CA THR A 654 -20.22 -27.76 -7.04
C THR A 654 -21.21 -28.75 -6.47
N PHE A 655 -21.60 -28.51 -5.23
CA PHE A 655 -22.70 -29.16 -4.56
C PHE A 655 -23.90 -28.23 -4.52
N ARG A 656 -25.10 -28.79 -4.52
CA ARG A 656 -26.35 -28.04 -4.32
C ARG A 656 -26.95 -28.42 -2.97
N GLY A 657 -27.55 -27.45 -2.31
CA GLY A 657 -28.39 -27.70 -1.15
C GLY A 657 -29.59 -26.75 -1.11
N GLU A 658 -30.46 -27.01 -0.15
CA GLU A 658 -31.68 -26.23 0.05
C GLU A 658 -31.48 -25.28 1.24
N PRO A 659 -32.05 -24.07 1.19
CA PRO A 659 -32.24 -23.29 2.41
C PRO A 659 -33.20 -24.02 3.36
N ASP A 660 -33.13 -23.71 4.66
CA ASP A 660 -34.02 -24.30 5.66
C ASP A 660 -35.50 -23.98 5.39
N VAL A 661 -35.79 -22.82 4.75
CA VAL A 661 -37.12 -22.45 4.26
C VAL A 661 -37.04 -21.97 2.80
N ILE A 662 -37.41 -22.85 1.86
CA ILE A 662 -37.44 -22.54 0.41
C ILE A 662 -38.49 -21.47 0.10
N GLY A 663 -38.12 -20.49 -0.71
CA GLY A 663 -38.95 -19.36 -1.13
C GLY A 663 -39.06 -18.24 -0.09
N ALA A 664 -38.41 -18.35 1.07
CA ALA A 664 -38.39 -17.27 2.05
C ALA A 664 -37.45 -16.14 1.62
N VAL A 665 -37.86 -14.90 1.85
CA VAL A 665 -37.05 -13.67 1.63
C VAL A 665 -35.84 -13.58 2.57
N SER A 666 -35.82 -14.39 3.64
CA SER A 666 -34.69 -14.54 4.56
C SER A 666 -34.75 -15.93 5.17
N THR A 667 -33.65 -16.67 5.10
CA THR A 667 -33.55 -18.06 5.58
C THR A 667 -32.15 -18.38 6.08
N THR A 668 -32.04 -19.39 6.93
CA THR A 668 -30.77 -20.06 7.22
C THR A 668 -30.54 -21.21 6.24
N TRP A 669 -29.32 -21.72 6.21
CA TRP A 669 -28.96 -22.92 5.47
C TRP A 669 -27.87 -23.69 6.22
N GLN A 670 -27.79 -24.99 5.95
CA GLN A 670 -26.75 -25.86 6.45
C GLN A 670 -26.28 -26.85 5.38
N PHE A 671 -25.00 -27.18 5.40
CA PHE A 671 -24.39 -28.16 4.51
C PHE A 671 -23.42 -29.04 5.29
N GLU A 672 -23.70 -30.33 5.35
CA GLU A 672 -22.80 -31.31 5.94
C GLU A 672 -21.75 -31.71 4.90
N VAL A 673 -20.47 -31.62 5.28
CA VAL A 673 -19.36 -31.97 4.41
C VAL A 673 -18.38 -32.86 5.13
N THR A 674 -17.84 -33.84 4.42
CA THR A 674 -16.67 -34.61 4.82
C THR A 674 -15.56 -34.40 3.81
N LEU A 675 -14.47 -33.78 4.25
CA LEU A 675 -13.31 -33.53 3.40
C LEU A 675 -12.43 -34.79 3.35
N PRO A 676 -11.93 -35.19 2.16
CA PRO A 676 -11.21 -36.46 2.01
C PRO A 676 -9.80 -36.43 2.60
N ALA A 677 -9.21 -35.23 2.67
CA ALA A 677 -7.84 -35.02 3.09
C ALA A 677 -7.74 -33.83 4.07
N GLU A 678 -6.73 -33.89 4.90
CA GLU A 678 -6.29 -32.77 5.74
C GLU A 678 -5.60 -31.71 4.89
N GLY A 679 -5.52 -30.47 5.39
CA GLY A 679 -4.87 -29.36 4.71
C GLY A 679 -5.67 -28.07 4.75
N GLN A 680 -5.24 -27.09 3.96
CA GLN A 680 -5.95 -25.83 3.79
C GLN A 680 -7.11 -26.03 2.82
N TRP A 681 -8.31 -25.65 3.26
CA TRP A 681 -9.54 -25.74 2.49
C TRP A 681 -10.30 -24.42 2.52
N ARG A 682 -10.79 -24.00 1.35
CA ARG A 682 -11.73 -22.89 1.19
C ARG A 682 -13.10 -23.43 0.80
N MET A 683 -14.12 -22.99 1.50
CA MET A 683 -15.52 -23.09 1.05
C MET A 683 -15.96 -21.79 0.40
N ALA A 684 -16.76 -21.91 -0.65
CA ALA A 684 -17.60 -20.84 -1.16
C ALA A 684 -19.08 -21.26 -1.08
N ALA A 685 -19.96 -20.32 -0.74
CA ALA A 685 -21.41 -20.50 -0.70
C ALA A 685 -22.11 -19.38 -1.49
N THR A 686 -23.12 -19.75 -2.27
CA THR A 686 -23.88 -18.84 -3.13
C THR A 686 -25.36 -19.20 -3.12
N ALA A 687 -26.22 -18.27 -2.72
CA ALA A 687 -27.66 -18.41 -2.81
C ALA A 687 -28.15 -18.23 -4.26
N VAL A 688 -29.26 -18.86 -4.60
CA VAL A 688 -29.99 -18.74 -5.85
C VAL A 688 -31.45 -18.44 -5.51
N ASP A 689 -32.02 -17.39 -6.09
CA ASP A 689 -33.39 -16.97 -5.83
C ASP A 689 -34.43 -17.82 -6.57
N THR A 690 -35.70 -17.48 -6.39
CA THR A 690 -36.84 -18.15 -7.04
C THR A 690 -36.94 -17.95 -8.55
N ALA A 691 -36.32 -16.92 -9.11
CA ALA A 691 -36.20 -16.72 -10.56
C ALA A 691 -34.94 -17.38 -11.17
N GLY A 692 -34.06 -17.93 -10.32
CA GLY A 692 -32.82 -18.57 -10.73
C GLY A 692 -31.61 -17.64 -10.79
N GLN A 693 -31.69 -16.41 -10.28
CA GLN A 693 -30.53 -15.53 -10.17
C GLN A 693 -29.66 -15.95 -8.98
N SER A 694 -28.35 -15.98 -9.19
CA SER A 694 -27.39 -16.31 -8.14
C SER A 694 -26.87 -15.07 -7.44
N ASP A 695 -26.51 -15.18 -6.17
CA ASP A 695 -25.78 -14.15 -5.44
C ASP A 695 -24.44 -13.89 -6.14
N LEU A 696 -24.30 -12.70 -6.71
CA LEU A 696 -23.12 -12.28 -7.47
C LEU A 696 -21.91 -11.97 -6.57
N ARG A 697 -22.05 -12.08 -5.25
CA ARG A 697 -21.01 -11.82 -4.23
C ARG A 697 -20.66 -13.03 -3.41
N GLY A 698 -21.66 -13.88 -3.13
CA GLY A 698 -21.62 -15.03 -2.20
C GLY A 698 -20.79 -14.79 -0.95
N ASP A 699 -20.34 -15.86 -0.31
CA ASP A 699 -19.44 -15.75 0.83
C ASP A 699 -18.42 -16.90 0.84
N THR A 700 -17.26 -16.66 1.43
CA THR A 700 -16.17 -17.64 1.52
C THR A 700 -15.66 -17.81 2.94
N ARG A 701 -15.14 -19.00 3.22
CA ARG A 701 -14.57 -19.34 4.53
C ARG A 701 -13.38 -20.27 4.36
N ASP A 702 -12.28 -19.94 5.02
CA ASP A 702 -11.04 -20.71 5.00
C ASP A 702 -10.84 -21.47 6.30
N TRP A 703 -10.42 -22.72 6.18
CA TRP A 703 -10.06 -23.58 7.29
C TRP A 703 -8.75 -24.32 7.03
N THR A 704 -8.01 -24.56 8.11
CA THR A 704 -7.00 -25.62 8.16
C THR A 704 -7.66 -26.83 8.77
N VAL A 705 -7.86 -27.90 7.99
CA VAL A 705 -8.51 -29.12 8.45
C VAL A 705 -7.44 -30.13 8.82
N SER A 706 -7.42 -30.63 10.06
CA SER A 706 -6.55 -31.72 10.49
C SER A 706 -7.25 -32.59 11.54
N ALA A 707 -7.21 -33.91 11.39
CA ALA A 707 -7.82 -34.83 12.34
C ALA A 707 -6.89 -35.18 13.52
N THR A 708 -5.58 -35.00 13.38
CA THR A 708 -4.61 -35.16 14.49
C THR A 708 -4.23 -33.80 15.10
N GLY A 709 -4.09 -32.75 14.28
CA GLY A 709 -3.79 -31.38 14.70
C GLY A 709 -2.48 -31.23 15.47
N VAL A 710 -1.54 -32.19 15.34
CA VAL A 710 -0.29 -32.23 16.10
C VAL A 710 0.79 -31.44 15.35
N PRO A 711 1.35 -30.36 15.92
CA PRO A 711 2.43 -29.63 15.27
C PRO A 711 3.79 -30.36 15.39
N PRO A 712 4.74 -30.07 14.48
CA PRO A 712 6.08 -30.66 14.51
C PRO A 712 6.83 -30.45 15.82
N THR A 713 7.62 -31.46 16.18
CA THR A 713 8.57 -31.41 17.30
C THR A 713 10.00 -31.21 16.78
N VAL A 714 10.84 -30.54 17.57
CA VAL A 714 12.26 -30.36 17.28
C VAL A 714 13.07 -30.57 18.54
N ALA A 715 14.26 -31.17 18.42
CA ALA A 715 15.20 -31.35 19.53
C ALA A 715 16.61 -30.95 19.10
N ILE A 716 17.42 -30.47 20.04
CA ILE A 716 18.85 -30.16 19.86
C ILE A 716 19.65 -31.32 20.46
N THR A 717 20.63 -31.86 19.74
CA THR A 717 21.54 -32.91 20.20
C THR A 717 22.94 -32.39 20.51
N ALA A 718 23.36 -31.29 19.88
CA ALA A 718 24.63 -30.62 20.13
C ALA A 718 24.46 -29.09 19.99
N PRO A 719 25.24 -28.26 20.72
CA PRO A 719 26.35 -28.63 21.63
C PRO A 719 25.90 -29.07 23.03
N VAL A 720 24.65 -28.78 23.40
CA VAL A 720 24.02 -29.24 24.65
C VAL A 720 22.69 -29.89 24.25
N ALA A 721 22.46 -31.12 24.68
CA ALA A 721 21.22 -31.83 24.37
C ALA A 721 20.02 -31.12 25.02
N MET A 722 18.97 -30.92 24.22
CA MET A 722 17.73 -30.26 24.63
C MET A 722 16.55 -30.91 23.92
N THR A 723 15.61 -31.43 24.70
CA THR A 723 14.31 -31.91 24.20
C THR A 723 13.21 -31.02 24.80
N PRO A 724 12.52 -30.21 23.97
CA PRO A 724 11.39 -29.41 24.44
C PRO A 724 10.32 -30.28 25.13
N PRO A 725 9.61 -29.74 26.14
CA PRO A 725 9.65 -28.36 26.62
C PRO A 725 10.77 -28.09 27.64
N THR A 726 11.70 -29.03 27.85
CA THR A 726 12.74 -28.93 28.89
C THR A 726 13.72 -27.80 28.57
N ALA A 727 13.98 -26.92 29.53
CA ALA A 727 15.01 -25.89 29.40
C ALA A 727 16.41 -26.54 29.38
N ALA A 728 17.24 -26.18 28.39
CA ALA A 728 18.65 -26.57 28.38
C ALA A 728 19.49 -25.69 29.31
N ALA A 729 20.61 -26.24 29.76
CA ALA A 729 21.64 -25.47 30.45
C ALA A 729 22.19 -24.39 29.49
N PRO A 730 22.39 -23.13 29.95
CA PRO A 730 23.03 -22.10 29.16
C PRO A 730 24.43 -22.55 28.72
N LEU A 731 24.80 -22.23 27.48
CA LEU A 731 26.14 -22.48 26.96
C LEU A 731 26.98 -21.22 27.06
N THR A 732 28.17 -21.28 27.67
CA THR A 732 29.12 -20.17 27.66
C THR A 732 30.30 -20.48 26.73
N VAL A 733 30.67 -19.53 25.87
CA VAL A 733 31.79 -19.64 24.94
C VAL A 733 32.65 -18.38 24.98
N ALA A 734 33.90 -18.48 24.52
CA ALA A 734 34.75 -17.32 24.31
C ALA A 734 34.31 -16.55 23.04
N PRO A 735 34.31 -15.21 23.04
CA PRO A 735 34.10 -14.42 21.83
C PRO A 735 35.07 -14.80 20.71
N GLY A 736 34.59 -14.77 19.47
CA GLY A 736 35.30 -15.22 18.27
C GLY A 736 35.14 -16.71 17.97
N ALA A 737 34.53 -17.50 18.86
CA ALA A 737 34.23 -18.91 18.59
C ALA A 737 33.03 -19.06 17.62
N THR A 738 33.08 -20.11 16.80
CA THR A 738 31.91 -20.60 16.03
C THR A 738 31.27 -21.76 16.78
N VAL A 739 29.94 -21.79 16.86
CA VAL A 739 29.18 -22.87 17.50
C VAL A 739 28.40 -23.64 16.45
N THR A 740 28.52 -24.97 16.45
CA THR A 740 27.69 -25.85 15.61
C THR A 740 26.56 -26.43 16.44
N PHE A 741 25.33 -26.10 16.04
CA PHE A 741 24.10 -26.67 16.57
C PHE A 741 23.66 -27.82 15.66
N ALA A 742 23.21 -28.92 16.24
CA ALA A 742 22.65 -30.03 15.49
C ALA A 742 21.47 -30.64 16.26
N GLY A 743 20.59 -31.33 15.55
CA GLY A 743 19.42 -31.94 16.15
C GLY A 743 18.53 -32.67 15.16
N ARG A 744 17.32 -33.02 15.61
CA ARG A 744 16.30 -33.71 14.79
C ARG A 744 14.96 -33.00 14.91
N ALA A 745 14.28 -32.84 13.77
CA ALA A 745 12.87 -32.50 13.69
C ALA A 745 12.05 -33.76 13.36
N SER A 746 10.87 -33.89 13.96
CA SER A 746 9.98 -35.05 13.76
C SER A 746 8.52 -34.61 13.80
N ASP A 747 7.70 -35.25 12.99
CA ASP A 747 6.27 -35.04 12.90
C ASP A 747 5.54 -36.36 12.57
N ASP A 748 4.23 -36.43 12.81
CA ASP A 748 3.40 -37.58 12.40
C ASP A 748 3.07 -37.57 10.90
N ASP A 749 3.29 -36.44 10.21
CA ASP A 749 3.30 -36.29 8.75
C ASP A 749 4.66 -35.77 8.24
N ALA A 750 4.77 -35.51 6.93
CA ALA A 750 5.98 -34.99 6.33
C ALA A 750 6.24 -33.52 6.70
N LEU A 751 7.51 -33.22 7.02
CA LEU A 751 7.99 -31.87 7.27
C LEU A 751 8.12 -31.09 5.95
N LYS A 752 7.67 -29.83 5.96
CA LYS A 752 7.86 -28.84 4.90
C LYS A 752 9.17 -28.08 5.07
N SER A 753 9.52 -27.70 6.29
CA SER A 753 10.78 -27.00 6.55
C SER A 753 11.27 -27.10 7.99
N VAL A 754 12.59 -26.96 8.15
CA VAL A 754 13.25 -26.70 9.43
C VAL A 754 14.00 -25.38 9.32
N GLU A 755 13.77 -24.50 10.31
CA GLU A 755 14.26 -23.13 10.31
C GLU A 755 14.84 -22.77 11.67
N ILE A 756 15.84 -21.89 11.64
CA ILE A 756 16.53 -21.41 12.84
C ILE A 756 16.47 -19.91 12.97
N TYR A 757 16.53 -19.44 14.21
CA TYR A 757 16.62 -18.04 14.58
C TYR A 757 17.85 -17.88 15.46
N LEU A 758 18.66 -16.86 15.16
CA LEU A 758 19.80 -16.49 15.98
C LEU A 758 19.83 -14.97 16.11
N ARG A 759 19.92 -14.48 17.35
CA ARG A 759 20.06 -13.05 17.64
C ARG A 759 20.96 -12.84 18.84
N ASN A 760 21.93 -11.94 18.72
CA ASN A 760 22.63 -11.35 19.85
C ASN A 760 21.72 -10.27 20.44
N ASN A 761 21.15 -10.53 21.62
CA ASN A 761 20.24 -9.59 22.29
C ASN A 761 20.99 -8.38 22.87
N THR A 762 22.30 -8.50 23.07
CA THR A 762 23.15 -7.42 23.58
C THR A 762 23.54 -6.44 22.47
N THR A 763 24.06 -6.93 21.34
CA THR A 763 24.58 -6.09 20.25
C THR A 763 23.57 -5.84 19.12
N ARG A 764 22.40 -6.48 19.19
CA ARG A 764 21.33 -6.47 18.17
C ARG A 764 21.68 -7.13 16.84
N GLU A 765 22.85 -7.76 16.72
CA GLU A 765 23.18 -8.57 15.56
C GLU A 765 22.18 -9.73 15.41
N ALA A 766 21.69 -9.95 14.20
CA ALA A 766 20.71 -10.99 13.95
C ALA A 766 20.93 -11.69 12.61
N LEU A 767 20.44 -12.92 12.55
CA LEU A 767 20.33 -13.69 11.32
C LEU A 767 19.05 -13.29 10.59
N ALA A 768 19.17 -12.89 9.33
CA ALA A 768 18.05 -12.64 8.45
C ALA A 768 17.60 -13.90 7.71
N ALA A 769 16.40 -13.87 7.12
CA ALA A 769 15.81 -15.01 6.43
C ALA A 769 16.65 -15.49 5.23
N ASP A 770 17.39 -14.57 4.59
CA ASP A 770 18.31 -14.85 3.49
C ASP A 770 19.68 -15.41 3.94
N GLY A 771 19.91 -15.52 5.25
CA GLY A 771 21.14 -16.03 5.85
C GLY A 771 22.19 -14.96 6.15
N THR A 772 21.92 -13.68 5.89
CA THR A 772 22.83 -12.58 6.24
C THR A 772 22.87 -12.33 7.76
N TRP A 773 24.04 -11.95 8.27
CA TRP A 773 24.27 -11.64 9.69
C TRP A 773 24.76 -10.20 9.87
N GLY A 774 24.13 -9.44 10.75
CA GLY A 774 24.56 -8.08 11.08
C GLY A 774 23.64 -7.36 12.05
N ALA A 775 24.09 -6.21 12.58
CA ALA A 775 23.32 -5.37 13.50
C ALA A 775 22.12 -4.66 12.82
N ASP A 776 22.21 -4.46 11.49
CA ASP A 776 21.14 -3.88 10.66
C ASP A 776 20.24 -4.94 10.01
N SER A 777 20.55 -6.23 10.21
CA SER A 777 19.77 -7.34 9.66
C SER A 777 18.44 -7.50 10.41
N VAL A 778 17.35 -7.67 9.66
CA VAL A 778 16.03 -7.95 10.26
C VAL A 778 16.02 -9.38 10.77
N ALA A 779 15.96 -9.56 12.09
CA ALA A 779 15.93 -10.86 12.74
C ALA A 779 14.76 -11.71 12.22
N ALA A 780 15.05 -12.85 11.60
CA ALA A 780 14.05 -13.74 11.04
C ALA A 780 14.49 -15.21 11.12
N TYR A 781 13.54 -16.11 10.91
CA TYR A 781 13.85 -17.53 10.78
C TYR A 781 14.50 -17.78 9.41
N HIS A 782 15.70 -18.38 9.43
CA HIS A 782 16.43 -18.81 8.25
C HIS A 782 16.24 -20.30 8.03
N ARG A 783 15.87 -20.69 6.80
CA ARG A 783 15.67 -22.09 6.44
C ARG A 783 17.01 -22.83 6.33
N ILE A 784 17.10 -23.97 7.02
CA ILE A 784 18.28 -24.87 6.96
C ILE A 784 17.96 -26.24 6.36
N SER A 785 16.69 -26.54 6.11
CA SER A 785 16.28 -27.72 5.35
C SER A 785 16.28 -27.45 3.82
N PRO A 786 16.34 -28.50 2.98
CA PRO A 786 16.01 -28.40 1.56
C PRO A 786 14.60 -27.84 1.31
N LEU A 787 14.35 -27.33 0.09
CA LEU A 787 13.05 -26.80 -0.32
C LEU A 787 11.94 -27.87 -0.38
N ASN A 788 12.32 -29.12 -0.65
CA ASN A 788 11.43 -30.29 -0.79
C ASN A 788 11.80 -31.36 0.24
N LEU A 789 11.61 -31.07 1.53
CA LEU A 789 12.07 -31.95 2.61
C LEU A 789 11.28 -33.27 2.65
N ASP A 790 9.96 -33.24 2.47
CA ASP A 790 9.07 -34.38 2.18
C ASP A 790 9.33 -35.67 3.00
N ALA A 791 9.75 -35.51 4.25
CA ALA A 791 10.10 -36.60 5.16
C ALA A 791 9.55 -36.33 6.55
N ALA A 792 9.09 -37.37 7.25
CA ALA A 792 8.54 -37.26 8.61
C ALA A 792 9.60 -36.91 9.67
N THR A 793 10.88 -37.05 9.33
CA THR A 793 11.98 -36.63 10.21
C THR A 793 13.10 -35.97 9.39
N PHE A 794 13.81 -35.03 10.02
CA PHE A 794 14.98 -34.38 9.42
C PHE A 794 16.06 -34.10 10.47
N ASP A 795 17.25 -34.65 10.24
CA ASP A 795 18.45 -34.31 10.99
C ASP A 795 19.02 -33.00 10.44
N TRP A 796 19.12 -31.98 11.31
CA TRP A 796 19.53 -30.64 10.93
C TRP A 796 20.85 -30.25 11.59
N SER A 797 21.59 -29.35 10.94
CA SER A 797 22.84 -28.78 11.46
C SER A 797 22.99 -27.33 11.02
N PHE A 798 23.50 -26.48 11.89
CA PHE A 798 23.78 -25.08 11.62
C PHE A 798 25.04 -24.63 12.36
N THR A 799 25.96 -23.96 11.67
CA THR A 799 27.17 -23.38 12.28
C THR A 799 27.08 -21.86 12.24
N THR A 800 27.28 -21.22 13.39
CA THR A 800 27.25 -19.77 13.51
C THR A 800 28.45 -19.12 12.82
N VAL A 801 28.30 -17.84 12.47
CA VAL A 801 29.45 -16.93 12.33
C VAL A 801 30.23 -16.84 13.67
N PRO A 802 31.49 -16.36 13.68
CA PRO A 802 32.20 -16.07 14.91
C PRO A 802 31.38 -15.13 15.81
N LEU A 803 31.11 -15.55 17.05
CA LEU A 803 30.23 -14.81 17.96
C LEU A 803 30.97 -13.60 18.56
N THR A 804 30.36 -12.42 18.52
CA THR A 804 30.81 -11.24 19.25
C THR A 804 30.42 -11.36 20.73
N PRO A 805 31.01 -10.58 21.65
CA PRO A 805 30.57 -10.59 23.05
C PRO A 805 29.06 -10.29 23.18
N GLY A 806 28.35 -11.07 23.99
CA GLY A 806 26.92 -10.84 24.24
C GLY A 806 26.13 -12.11 24.54
N VAL A 807 24.83 -11.92 24.77
CA VAL A 807 23.87 -12.99 25.04
C VAL A 807 23.03 -13.27 23.81
N TYR A 808 23.09 -14.50 23.33
CA TYR A 808 22.41 -14.96 22.13
C TYR A 808 21.18 -15.80 22.47
N ASP A 809 20.12 -15.57 21.71
CA ASP A 809 18.93 -16.40 21.68
C ASP A 809 18.95 -17.24 20.39
N PHE A 810 19.20 -18.54 20.55
CA PHE A 810 19.08 -19.52 19.48
C PHE A 810 17.74 -20.24 19.59
N ARG A 811 17.00 -20.30 18.48
CA ARG A 811 15.76 -21.08 18.38
C ARG A 811 15.76 -21.91 17.11
N VAL A 812 15.16 -23.09 17.18
CA VAL A 812 14.84 -23.92 16.02
C VAL A 812 13.36 -24.27 16.05
N ARG A 813 12.75 -24.31 14.86
CA ARG A 813 11.37 -24.74 14.65
C ARG A 813 11.27 -25.60 13.39
N ALA A 814 10.20 -26.38 13.30
CA ALA A 814 9.82 -27.06 12.08
C ALA A 814 8.39 -26.71 11.70
N THR A 815 8.09 -26.83 10.42
CA THR A 815 6.76 -26.65 9.84
C THR A 815 6.45 -27.90 9.04
N ASP A 816 5.27 -28.49 9.22
CA ASP A 816 4.79 -29.64 8.46
C ASP A 816 4.24 -29.21 7.08
N LYS A 817 3.82 -30.19 6.28
CA LYS A 817 3.14 -29.92 4.99
C LYS A 817 1.80 -29.20 5.13
N LEU A 818 1.12 -29.34 6.26
CA LEU A 818 -0.16 -28.68 6.55
C LEU A 818 0.00 -27.20 6.93
N GLY A 819 1.23 -26.76 7.21
CA GLY A 819 1.57 -25.41 7.65
C GLY A 819 1.55 -25.24 9.18
N LEU A 820 1.30 -26.29 9.95
CA LEU A 820 1.45 -26.24 11.39
C LEU A 820 2.94 -26.13 11.73
N THR A 821 3.23 -25.20 12.62
CA THR A 821 4.61 -24.91 13.03
C THR A 821 4.77 -25.28 14.50
N THR A 822 5.94 -25.79 14.87
CA THR A 822 6.30 -26.08 16.26
C THR A 822 5.82 -24.96 17.18
N SER A 823 5.01 -25.33 18.17
CA SER A 823 4.41 -24.37 19.10
C SER A 823 5.49 -23.61 19.86
N THR A 824 5.19 -22.38 20.29
CA THR A 824 6.15 -21.51 20.98
C THR A 824 6.72 -22.11 22.26
N GLY A 825 5.97 -22.97 22.95
CA GLY A 825 6.40 -23.72 24.14
C GLY A 825 7.25 -24.96 23.84
N ASN A 826 7.25 -25.44 22.59
CA ASN A 826 8.00 -26.62 22.16
C ASN A 826 9.15 -26.30 21.19
N LEU A 827 9.51 -25.02 21.05
CA LEU A 827 10.69 -24.62 20.28
C LEU A 827 11.95 -25.22 20.91
N GLY A 828 12.87 -25.68 20.07
CA GLY A 828 14.23 -25.97 20.52
C GLY A 828 14.90 -24.63 20.83
N ARG A 829 15.23 -24.35 22.09
CA ARG A 829 15.80 -23.07 22.53
C ARG A 829 17.10 -23.29 23.29
N LEU A 830 18.10 -22.47 23.00
CA LEU A 830 19.35 -22.42 23.75
C LEU A 830 19.79 -20.97 23.93
N THR A 831 20.07 -20.57 25.16
CA THR A 831 20.77 -19.32 25.43
C THR A 831 22.27 -19.57 25.34
N VAL A 832 22.95 -18.81 24.49
CA VAL A 832 24.42 -18.86 24.35
C VAL A 832 25.02 -17.54 24.82
N THR A 833 25.94 -17.60 25.76
CA THR A 833 26.65 -16.44 26.29
C THR A 833 28.07 -16.44 25.74
N ALA A 834 28.39 -15.48 24.88
CA ALA A 834 29.76 -15.23 24.43
C ALA A 834 30.40 -14.20 25.37
N GLN A 835 31.21 -14.66 26.33
CA GLN A 835 31.77 -13.83 27.39
C GLN A 835 33.29 -13.97 27.45
N VAL A 836 33.98 -12.85 27.65
CA VAL A 836 35.43 -12.82 27.85
C VAL A 836 35.77 -13.60 29.13
N PRO A 837 36.65 -14.62 29.07
CA PRO A 837 36.93 -15.44 30.23
C PRO A 837 37.46 -14.64 31.42
N GLY A 838 36.78 -14.70 32.57
CA GLY A 838 37.18 -14.03 33.81
C GLY A 838 36.83 -12.55 33.92
N ASP A 839 35.95 -12.06 33.05
CA ASP A 839 35.46 -10.67 32.97
C ASP A 839 33.93 -10.69 32.84
N ALA A 840 33.20 -10.14 33.81
CA ALA A 840 31.73 -10.18 33.83
C ALA A 840 31.14 -9.15 32.84
N PHE A 841 29.87 -9.28 32.48
CA PHE A 841 29.22 -8.19 31.75
C PHE A 841 29.01 -6.99 32.68
N PRO A 842 29.19 -5.76 32.18
CA PRO A 842 28.94 -4.57 32.97
C PRO A 842 27.43 -4.41 33.22
N ASN A 843 27.07 -3.55 34.17
CA ASN A 843 25.68 -3.23 34.51
C ASN A 843 25.49 -1.72 34.58
N GLY A 844 24.53 -1.18 33.84
CA GLY A 844 24.13 0.22 33.80
C GLY A 844 22.72 0.41 34.35
N LEU A 845 22.53 1.42 35.19
CA LEU A 845 21.26 1.76 35.80
C LEU A 845 20.95 3.23 35.57
N LEU A 846 19.73 3.55 35.16
CA LEU A 846 19.19 4.90 35.20
C LEU A 846 18.76 5.24 36.63
N SER A 847 18.94 6.49 37.04
CA SER A 847 18.45 6.99 38.33
C SER A 847 16.92 7.02 38.42
N PHE A 848 16.23 7.02 37.27
CA PHE A 848 14.79 6.96 37.14
C PHE A 848 14.38 5.78 36.25
N THR A 849 13.42 4.99 36.71
CA THR A 849 12.79 3.91 35.93
C THR A 849 11.28 4.06 36.06
N GLY A 850 10.56 4.05 34.94
CA GLY A 850 9.12 4.32 34.90
C GLY A 850 8.72 5.29 33.79
N VAL A 851 7.54 5.89 33.93
CA VAL A 851 6.99 6.89 33.00
C VAL A 851 7.06 8.25 33.66
N ASN A 852 7.80 9.19 33.07
CA ASN A 852 7.79 10.59 33.49
C ASN A 852 6.94 11.39 32.48
N GLN A 853 5.93 12.09 32.98
CA GLN A 853 5.02 12.91 32.17
C GLN A 853 5.11 14.40 32.51
N ASP A 854 5.97 14.80 33.44
CA ASP A 854 6.07 16.18 33.96
C ASP A 854 7.05 17.03 33.13
N ILE A 855 7.19 16.73 31.83
CA ILE A 855 8.21 17.35 30.95
C ILE A 855 7.57 18.43 30.08
N ASP A 856 7.83 19.70 30.43
CA ASP A 856 7.23 20.88 29.79
C ASP A 856 8.09 21.51 28.68
N ARG A 857 9.26 20.93 28.40
CA ARG A 857 10.22 21.43 27.41
C ARG A 857 10.88 20.26 26.67
N LEU A 858 11.38 20.51 25.45
CA LEU A 858 12.08 19.51 24.62
C LEU A 858 13.52 19.25 25.10
N HIS A 859 13.70 18.87 26.37
CA HIS A 859 15.00 18.61 26.97
C HIS A 859 14.92 17.53 28.03
N LEU A 860 15.90 16.62 28.06
CA LEU A 860 16.03 15.58 29.08
C LEU A 860 17.40 15.64 29.78
N ASP A 861 17.35 15.63 31.10
CA ASP A 861 18.51 15.45 31.98
C ASP A 861 18.50 14.01 32.51
N LEU A 862 19.36 13.17 31.96
CA LEU A 862 19.48 11.77 32.32
C LEU A 862 20.69 11.56 33.22
N SER A 863 20.53 10.73 34.24
CA SER A 863 21.63 10.33 35.13
C SER A 863 21.52 8.86 35.51
N GLY A 864 22.62 8.29 35.98
CA GLY A 864 22.65 6.90 36.41
C GLY A 864 24.00 6.46 36.97
N THR A 865 24.13 5.15 37.16
CA THR A 865 25.35 4.49 37.65
C THR A 865 25.70 3.32 36.76
N ALA A 866 26.99 3.10 36.51
CA ALA A 866 27.50 1.94 35.80
C ALA A 866 28.58 1.24 36.63
N THR A 867 28.52 -0.09 36.66
CA THR A 867 29.45 -0.95 37.41
C THR A 867 29.98 -2.07 36.55
N ASP A 868 31.23 -2.48 36.78
CA ASP A 868 31.90 -3.59 36.11
C ASP A 868 33.03 -4.14 37.00
N ASP A 869 33.46 -5.39 36.84
CA ASP A 869 34.53 -5.96 37.68
C ASP A 869 35.95 -5.63 37.19
N LYS A 870 36.13 -5.21 35.93
CA LYS A 870 37.43 -4.78 35.36
C LYS A 870 37.48 -3.28 35.05
N GLY A 871 36.36 -2.67 34.73
CA GLY A 871 36.21 -1.23 34.53
C GLY A 871 35.19 -0.88 33.46
N VAL A 872 34.42 0.20 33.68
CA VAL A 872 33.44 0.73 32.72
C VAL A 872 34.11 1.70 31.76
N ARG A 873 34.03 1.42 30.45
CA ARG A 873 34.57 2.29 29.40
C ARG A 873 33.59 3.38 28.97
N ALA A 874 32.31 3.05 28.83
CA ALA A 874 31.29 3.96 28.33
C ALA A 874 29.90 3.60 28.86
N VAL A 875 28.98 4.55 28.82
CA VAL A 875 27.54 4.30 28.90
C VAL A 875 26.91 4.88 27.64
N ARG A 876 26.16 4.05 26.91
CA ARG A 876 25.44 4.45 25.70
C ARG A 876 23.96 4.56 26.01
N VAL A 877 23.32 5.58 25.46
CA VAL A 877 21.89 5.84 25.65
C VAL A 877 21.21 5.90 24.30
N ALA A 878 20.22 5.05 24.07
CA ALA A 878 19.31 5.16 22.94
C ALA A 878 18.03 5.88 23.37
N LEU A 879 17.62 6.86 22.57
CA LEU A 879 16.36 7.55 22.71
C LEU A 879 15.52 7.29 21.46
N ARG A 880 14.41 6.57 21.61
CA ARG A 880 13.48 6.28 20.52
C ARG A 880 12.17 6.98 20.76
N ASP A 881 11.75 7.78 19.80
CA ASP A 881 10.39 8.31 19.74
C ASP A 881 9.43 7.20 19.28
N LEU A 882 8.45 6.86 20.12
CA LEU A 882 7.45 5.84 19.83
C LEU A 882 6.39 6.32 18.84
N ASP A 883 6.20 7.64 18.70
CA ASP A 883 5.19 8.20 17.81
C ASP A 883 5.64 8.06 16.34
N THR A 884 6.93 8.29 16.10
CA THR A 884 7.53 8.20 14.76
C THR A 884 8.35 6.94 14.52
N GLY A 885 8.65 6.18 15.58
CA GLY A 885 9.53 5.01 15.56
C GLY A 885 11.01 5.32 15.36
N ARG A 886 11.41 6.60 15.34
CA ARG A 886 12.76 7.08 15.00
C ARG A 886 13.64 7.26 16.24
N TYR A 887 14.96 7.16 16.06
CA TYR A 887 15.96 7.36 17.09
C TYR A 887 16.63 8.73 16.99
N VAL A 888 16.93 9.32 18.15
CA VAL A 888 17.80 10.50 18.25
C VAL A 888 19.21 10.09 17.83
N GLN A 889 19.73 10.79 16.82
CA GLN A 889 21.06 10.59 16.27
C GLN A 889 22.10 11.40 17.06
N PRO A 890 23.39 11.04 17.05
CA PRO A 890 24.44 11.76 17.78
C PRO A 890 24.61 13.23 17.39
N ASN A 891 24.16 13.61 16.19
CA ASN A 891 24.16 14.98 15.69
C ASN A 891 22.89 15.77 16.06
N GLY A 892 22.00 15.19 16.87
CA GLY A 892 20.73 15.82 17.28
C GLY A 892 19.62 15.76 16.23
N THR A 893 19.69 14.91 15.20
CA THR A 893 18.56 14.70 14.27
C THR A 893 17.78 13.42 14.59
N MET A 894 16.65 13.18 13.91
CA MET A 894 15.86 11.93 14.03
C MET A 894 15.98 11.08 12.76
N ALA A 895 16.26 9.79 12.90
CA ALA A 895 16.26 8.84 11.78
C ALA A 895 15.70 7.47 12.21
N ALA A 896 15.21 6.68 11.25
CA ALA A 896 14.74 5.32 11.52
C ALA A 896 15.87 4.37 11.92
N ALA A 897 17.11 4.69 11.53
CA ALA A 897 18.30 3.93 11.90
C ALA A 897 18.53 4.03 13.42
N PHE A 898 18.81 2.87 14.03
CA PHE A 898 19.16 2.80 15.44
C PHE A 898 20.43 3.61 15.73
N ALA A 899 20.39 4.39 16.81
CA ALA A 899 21.52 5.19 17.22
C ALA A 899 21.57 5.31 18.74
N THR A 900 22.78 5.58 19.25
CA THR A 900 23.05 5.87 20.65
C THR A 900 23.82 7.16 20.78
N VAL A 901 23.61 7.86 21.89
CA VAL A 901 24.42 8.99 22.34
C VAL A 901 25.26 8.53 23.53
N ASP A 902 26.54 8.85 23.55
CA ASP A 902 27.42 8.51 24.67
C ASP A 902 27.15 9.45 25.85
N ALA A 903 27.00 8.89 27.05
CA ALA A 903 26.90 9.64 28.29
C ALA A 903 28.28 10.02 28.84
N THR A 904 28.33 11.09 29.64
CA THR A 904 29.55 11.51 30.32
C THR A 904 29.74 10.70 31.61
N LEU A 905 30.86 9.98 31.74
CA LEU A 905 31.20 9.26 32.96
C LEU A 905 31.96 10.15 33.94
N ALA A 906 31.64 10.06 35.23
CA ALA A 906 32.36 10.76 36.29
C ALA A 906 33.78 10.23 36.49
N ALA A 907 34.00 8.93 36.33
CA ALA A 907 35.29 8.26 36.43
C ALA A 907 35.44 7.16 35.35
N PRO A 908 35.78 7.51 34.10
CA PRO A 908 36.00 6.54 33.04
C PRO A 908 37.06 5.49 33.40
N GLY A 909 36.79 4.22 33.16
CA GLY A 909 37.68 3.08 33.45
C GLY A 909 37.60 2.56 34.90
N ALA A 910 36.84 3.21 35.79
CA ALA A 910 36.60 2.69 37.13
C ALA A 910 35.61 1.53 37.12
N THR A 911 35.70 0.64 38.11
CA THR A 911 34.75 -0.48 38.34
C THR A 911 33.37 -0.02 38.81
N ASN A 912 33.24 1.25 39.22
CA ASN A 912 31.97 1.90 39.54
C ASN A 912 32.08 3.40 39.20
N THR A 913 31.14 3.91 38.40
CA THR A 913 31.08 5.33 38.03
C THR A 913 29.64 5.80 37.88
N ALA A 914 29.36 7.05 38.23
CA ALA A 914 28.13 7.71 37.81
C ALA A 914 28.23 8.16 36.34
N PHE A 915 27.09 8.32 35.67
CA PHE A 915 27.00 8.94 34.34
C PHE A 915 25.89 9.99 34.26
N THR A 916 26.06 10.95 33.36
CA THR A 916 25.07 11.98 33.04
C THR A 916 24.97 12.21 31.53
N LEU A 917 23.79 12.56 31.05
CA LEU A 917 23.52 12.97 29.67
C LEU A 917 22.41 14.03 29.67
N ALA A 918 22.76 15.26 29.33
CA ALA A 918 21.80 16.33 29.04
C ALA A 918 21.61 16.41 27.51
N ILE A 919 20.37 16.35 27.03
CA ILE A 919 20.07 16.28 25.60
C ILE A 919 18.80 17.05 25.22
N ASP A 920 18.90 17.88 24.19
CA ASP A 920 17.76 18.53 23.55
C ASP A 920 17.07 17.56 22.59
N LEU A 921 15.74 17.53 22.63
CA LEU A 921 14.92 16.66 21.79
C LEU A 921 14.49 17.41 20.50
N PRO A 922 14.63 16.82 19.31
CA PRO A 922 14.32 17.52 18.06
C PRO A 922 12.81 17.72 17.83
N THR A 923 11.99 16.88 18.46
CA THR A 923 10.54 16.86 18.33
C THR A 923 9.89 16.55 19.67
N LYS A 924 8.65 17.02 19.85
CA LYS A 924 7.76 16.48 20.89
C LYS A 924 7.41 15.03 20.58
N GLY A 925 7.13 14.24 21.60
CA GLY A 925 6.77 12.84 21.43
C GLY A 925 6.94 12.02 22.70
N THR A 926 6.63 10.73 22.58
CA THR A 926 6.90 9.75 23.62
C THR A 926 8.26 9.12 23.40
N PHE A 927 9.22 9.35 24.29
CA PHE A 927 10.57 8.79 24.19
C PHE A 927 10.77 7.61 25.12
N THR A 928 11.16 6.45 24.57
CA THR A 928 11.78 5.38 25.36
C THR A 928 13.28 5.61 25.42
N VAL A 929 13.82 5.60 26.63
CA VAL A 929 15.24 5.74 26.93
C VAL A 929 15.75 4.39 27.41
N GLU A 930 16.80 3.90 26.78
CA GLU A 930 17.50 2.67 27.15
C GLU A 930 18.98 3.01 27.29
N ALA A 931 19.55 2.77 28.48
CA ALA A 931 20.96 3.00 28.78
C ALA A 931 21.66 1.66 29.03
N TRP A 932 22.90 1.51 28.60
CA TRP A 932 23.70 0.33 28.90
C TRP A 932 25.18 0.67 29.06
N ALA A 933 25.82 0.02 30.01
CA ALA A 933 27.24 0.12 30.23
C ALA A 933 28.02 -0.73 29.21
N VAL A 934 29.23 -0.30 28.88
CA VAL A 934 30.20 -1.04 28.08
C VAL A 934 31.51 -1.07 28.84
N ASP A 935 32.07 -2.26 29.06
CA ASP A 935 33.30 -2.44 29.82
C ASP A 935 34.56 -2.13 28.98
N THR A 936 35.72 -2.28 29.60
CA THR A 936 37.03 -2.07 28.97
C THR A 936 37.42 -3.15 27.96
N ALA A 937 36.86 -4.37 28.07
CA ALA A 937 37.04 -5.46 27.10
C ALA A 937 36.07 -5.38 25.91
N GLY A 938 35.10 -4.47 25.95
CA GLY A 938 34.07 -4.27 24.92
C GLY A 938 32.83 -5.13 25.10
N GLN A 939 32.63 -5.79 26.24
CA GLN A 939 31.36 -6.43 26.58
C GLN A 939 30.35 -5.36 27.02
N GLN A 940 29.08 -5.63 26.74
CA GLN A 940 28.01 -4.67 26.94
C GLN A 940 26.95 -5.25 27.88
N ASP A 941 26.37 -4.39 28.69
CA ASP A 941 25.27 -4.71 29.58
C ASP A 941 24.07 -5.26 28.79
N GLY A 942 23.62 -6.45 29.18
CA GLY A 942 22.45 -7.14 28.61
C GLY A 942 21.20 -7.04 29.49
N SER A 943 21.25 -6.36 30.62
CA SER A 943 20.13 -6.15 31.52
C SER A 943 19.18 -5.08 30.98
N THR A 944 17.88 -5.35 31.04
CA THR A 944 16.83 -4.33 30.84
C THR A 944 16.29 -3.80 32.17
N THR A 945 16.63 -4.46 33.28
CA THR A 945 16.15 -4.13 34.62
C THR A 945 16.92 -2.95 35.15
N GLY A 946 16.24 -1.82 35.34
CA GLY A 946 16.85 -0.62 35.90
C GLY A 946 17.49 0.33 34.87
N ALA A 947 17.57 -0.08 33.60
CA ALA A 947 18.27 0.64 32.54
C ALA A 947 17.32 1.29 31.52
N THR A 948 16.00 1.17 31.73
CA THR A 948 14.97 1.70 30.82
C THR A 948 14.02 2.68 31.51
N ALA A 949 13.60 3.71 30.79
CA ALA A 949 12.60 4.69 31.21
C ALA A 949 11.78 5.18 30.01
N ARG A 950 10.60 5.74 30.27
CA ARG A 950 9.74 6.39 29.27
C ARG A 950 9.48 7.83 29.69
N TYR A 951 9.59 8.76 28.75
CA TYR A 951 9.33 10.18 28.95
C TYR A 951 8.25 10.63 27.97
N LEU A 952 7.17 11.21 28.47
CA LEU A 952 6.16 11.88 27.65
C LEU A 952 6.57 13.35 27.56
N VAL A 953 6.98 13.79 26.38
CA VAL A 953 7.56 15.12 26.16
C VAL A 953 6.65 15.87 25.20
N TYR A 954 5.55 16.40 25.73
CA TYR A 954 4.57 17.18 24.98
C TYR A 954 4.41 18.58 25.59
N PRO A 955 5.31 19.52 25.26
CA PRO A 955 5.22 20.89 25.77
C PRO A 955 3.87 21.54 25.45
N GLY A 956 3.17 22.01 26.48
CA GLY A 956 1.88 22.70 26.38
C GLY A 956 0.64 21.80 26.40
N ASP A 957 0.82 20.49 26.53
CA ASP A 957 -0.26 19.51 26.73
C ASP A 957 -0.75 19.57 28.19
N LEU A 958 -2.07 19.63 28.40
CA LEU A 958 -2.64 19.70 29.75
C LEU A 958 -3.05 18.31 30.22
N ASP A 959 -2.95 18.03 31.53
CA ASP A 959 -3.44 16.77 32.07
C ASP A 959 -4.95 16.59 31.78
N PRO A 960 -5.39 15.38 31.40
CA PRO A 960 -6.80 15.11 31.19
C PRO A 960 -7.57 15.30 32.50
N ARG A 961 -8.79 15.82 32.41
CA ARG A 961 -9.61 16.18 33.57
C ARG A 961 -10.96 15.46 33.56
N LEU A 962 -11.34 14.95 34.73
CA LEU A 962 -12.70 14.50 35.00
C LEU A 962 -13.61 15.68 35.36
N GLU A 963 -14.79 15.75 34.74
CA GLU A 963 -15.79 16.78 35.06
C GLU A 963 -16.43 16.52 36.44
N PRO A 964 -17.00 17.54 37.11
CA PRO A 964 -17.55 17.40 38.46
C PRO A 964 -18.73 16.42 38.57
N SER A 965 -19.39 16.11 37.45
CA SER A 965 -20.57 15.25 37.38
C SER A 965 -20.27 13.74 37.47
N VAL A 966 -19.05 13.34 37.85
CA VAL A 966 -18.65 11.93 37.91
C VAL A 966 -19.22 11.24 39.15
N THR A 967 -19.86 10.10 38.94
CA THR A 967 -20.30 9.15 39.97
C THR A 967 -19.37 7.94 40.01
N PRO A 968 -19.13 7.31 41.18
CA PRO A 968 -19.69 7.67 42.48
C PRO A 968 -19.14 8.97 43.06
N VAL A 969 -19.89 9.51 44.03
CA VAL A 969 -19.41 10.53 44.98
C VAL A 969 -19.05 9.88 46.32
N GLU A 970 -18.29 10.58 47.17
CA GLU A 970 -17.91 10.10 48.50
C GLU A 970 -19.13 9.68 49.33
N GLY A 971 -19.07 8.48 49.92
CA GLY A 971 -20.12 7.92 50.77
C GLY A 971 -21.32 7.33 50.01
N GLN A 972 -21.30 7.26 48.68
CA GLN A 972 -22.45 6.77 47.90
C GLN A 972 -22.76 5.28 48.21
N ALA A 973 -24.04 4.97 48.38
CA ALA A 973 -24.53 3.62 48.67
C ALA A 973 -25.20 2.94 47.46
N TYR A 974 -24.98 1.64 47.29
CA TYR A 974 -25.56 0.82 46.21
C TYR A 974 -26.34 -0.37 46.78
N THR A 975 -27.61 -0.53 46.38
CA THR A 975 -28.56 -1.54 46.91
C THR A 975 -28.85 -2.69 45.95
N GLY A 976 -27.91 -2.99 45.04
CA GLY A 976 -28.08 -4.02 44.00
C GLY A 976 -26.82 -4.84 43.76
N GLY A 977 -25.91 -4.86 44.74
CA GLY A 977 -24.63 -5.57 44.64
C GLY A 977 -23.68 -5.05 43.56
N ARG A 978 -23.93 -3.90 42.91
CA ARG A 978 -23.11 -3.40 41.80
C ARG A 978 -22.75 -1.94 41.97
N ILE A 979 -21.49 -1.61 41.75
CA ILE A 979 -20.96 -0.25 41.75
C ILE A 979 -21.05 0.29 40.32
N VAL A 980 -21.68 1.45 40.16
CA VAL A 980 -21.80 2.15 38.88
C VAL A 980 -20.87 3.35 38.88
N VAL A 981 -20.00 3.43 37.89
CA VAL A 981 -19.10 4.55 37.67
C VAL A 981 -19.48 5.19 36.35
N SER A 982 -19.76 6.50 36.35
CA SER A 982 -20.07 7.21 35.11
C SER A 982 -19.71 8.68 35.22
N GLY A 983 -19.45 9.33 34.11
CA GLY A 983 -19.16 10.75 34.10
C GLY A 983 -18.70 11.23 32.74
N ARG A 984 -18.08 12.41 32.73
CA ARG A 984 -17.46 12.99 31.52
C ARG A 984 -16.01 13.28 31.81
N ALA A 985 -15.15 12.94 30.87
CA ALA A 985 -13.73 13.28 30.87
C ALA A 985 -13.46 14.23 29.70
N VAL A 986 -12.55 15.18 29.89
CA VAL A 986 -12.14 16.19 28.90
C VAL A 986 -10.65 16.33 28.86
N ASP A 987 -10.14 16.71 27.70
CA ASP A 987 -8.73 16.85 27.41
C ASP A 987 -8.53 17.69 26.14
N ASP A 988 -7.42 18.42 26.00
CA ASP A 988 -7.17 19.28 24.84
C ASP A 988 -6.65 18.53 23.62
N VAL A 989 -6.03 17.36 23.78
CA VAL A 989 -5.55 16.49 22.68
C VAL A 989 -6.46 15.28 22.44
N GLY A 990 -7.40 15.03 23.35
CA GLY A 990 -8.49 14.08 23.22
C GLY A 990 -8.37 12.90 24.17
N MET A 991 -9.52 12.40 24.64
CA MET A 991 -9.59 11.31 25.60
C MET A 991 -9.37 9.94 24.93
N GLN A 992 -8.29 9.25 25.27
CA GLN A 992 -8.06 7.88 24.82
C GLN A 992 -8.86 6.87 25.65
N ARG A 993 -8.80 6.98 26.98
CA ARG A 993 -9.53 6.09 27.88
C ARG A 993 -9.78 6.71 29.25
N VAL A 994 -10.73 6.10 29.97
CA VAL A 994 -10.93 6.32 31.41
C VAL A 994 -10.80 4.97 32.08
N GLU A 995 -10.08 4.92 33.18
CA GLU A 995 -9.83 3.69 33.92
C GLU A 995 -10.08 3.87 35.40
N LEU A 996 -10.45 2.77 36.05
CA LEU A 996 -10.79 2.74 37.47
C LEU A 996 -10.17 1.54 38.20
N GLN A 997 -9.99 1.69 39.51
CA GLN A 997 -9.69 0.60 40.44
C GLN A 997 -10.79 0.54 41.49
N ILE A 998 -11.20 -0.67 41.87
CA ILE A 998 -12.13 -0.91 42.98
C ILE A 998 -11.40 -1.79 43.99
N ALA A 999 -11.23 -1.30 45.22
CA ALA A 999 -10.60 -2.02 46.31
C ALA A 999 -11.58 -2.21 47.47
N ASN A 1000 -11.58 -3.39 48.09
CA ASN A 1000 -12.38 -3.64 49.29
C ASN A 1000 -11.63 -3.21 50.57
N SER A 1001 -12.35 -3.15 51.69
CA SER A 1001 -11.79 -2.81 53.01
C SER A 1001 -10.68 -3.77 53.51
N ALA A 1002 -10.55 -4.96 52.91
CA ALA A 1002 -9.46 -5.89 53.20
C ALA A 1002 -8.16 -5.62 52.41
N GLY A 1003 -8.13 -4.53 51.63
CA GLY A 1003 -6.98 -4.15 50.80
C GLY A 1003 -6.79 -5.07 49.59
N GLN A 1004 -7.87 -5.68 49.09
CA GLN A 1004 -7.87 -6.48 47.87
C GLN A 1004 -8.44 -5.66 46.71
N GLY A 1005 -7.84 -5.76 45.53
CA GLY A 1005 -8.32 -5.10 44.32
C GLY A 1005 -9.18 -6.04 43.49
N MET A 1006 -10.20 -5.48 42.85
CA MET A 1006 -11.06 -6.18 41.92
C MET A 1006 -10.41 -6.27 40.53
N ASN A 1007 -10.45 -7.44 39.90
CA ASN A 1007 -10.14 -7.57 38.48
C ASN A 1007 -11.41 -7.35 37.60
N ALA A 1008 -11.27 -7.40 36.28
CA ALA A 1008 -12.40 -7.19 35.36
C ALA A 1008 -13.55 -8.21 35.52
N SER A 1009 -13.28 -9.42 36.03
CA SER A 1009 -14.30 -10.45 36.28
C SER A 1009 -14.98 -10.34 37.66
N GLY A 1010 -14.62 -9.35 38.48
CA GLY A 1010 -15.22 -9.13 39.80
C GLY A 1010 -14.55 -9.91 40.94
N THR A 1011 -13.41 -10.55 40.69
CA THR A 1011 -12.67 -11.32 41.70
C THR A 1011 -11.70 -10.40 42.44
N PHE A 1012 -11.66 -10.52 43.78
CA PHE A 1012 -10.78 -9.75 44.64
C PHE A 1012 -9.52 -10.53 45.03
N SER A 1013 -8.35 -9.93 44.83
CA SER A 1013 -7.07 -10.53 45.21
C SER A 1013 -6.11 -9.51 45.84
N LYS A 1014 -5.17 -9.99 46.66
CA LYS A 1014 -4.10 -9.16 47.21
C LYS A 1014 -2.97 -9.04 46.18
N PRO A 1015 -2.52 -7.83 45.82
CA PRO A 1015 -1.37 -7.65 44.94
C PRO A 1015 -0.05 -8.00 45.64
N GLY A 1016 1.01 -8.24 44.86
CA GLY A 1016 2.37 -8.44 45.39
C GLY A 1016 3.00 -7.18 46.00
N THR A 1017 2.42 -6.00 45.75
CA THR A 1017 2.80 -4.71 46.35
C THR A 1017 1.53 -3.92 46.67
N ALA A 1018 1.43 -3.39 47.89
CA ALA A 1018 0.24 -2.68 48.36
C ALA A 1018 -0.11 -1.47 47.46
N GLY A 1019 -1.39 -1.35 47.09
CA GLY A 1019 -1.88 -0.26 46.22
C GLY A 1019 -1.72 -0.50 44.71
N ASN A 1020 -1.03 -1.57 44.29
CA ASN A 1020 -0.82 -1.88 42.88
C ASN A 1020 -1.88 -2.85 42.35
N TYR A 1021 -3.10 -2.35 42.11
CA TYR A 1021 -4.22 -3.12 41.59
C TYR A 1021 -4.33 -3.00 40.05
N PRO A 1022 -4.88 -4.00 39.34
CA PRO A 1022 -5.14 -3.86 37.92
C PRO A 1022 -6.17 -2.74 37.67
N TRP A 1023 -5.88 -1.87 36.69
CA TRP A 1023 -6.82 -0.87 36.22
C TRP A 1023 -7.86 -1.50 35.30
N ILE A 1024 -9.12 -1.13 35.49
CA ILE A 1024 -10.27 -1.59 34.69
C ILE A 1024 -10.68 -0.45 33.76
N ALA A 1025 -10.75 -0.73 32.46
CA ALA A 1025 -11.19 0.26 31.48
C ALA A 1025 -12.71 0.48 31.54
N ALA A 1026 -13.13 1.75 31.51
CA ALA A 1026 -14.52 2.13 31.32
C ALA A 1026 -14.85 2.23 29.82
N PHE A 1027 -16.14 2.04 29.48
CA PHE A 1027 -16.63 2.29 28.13
C PHE A 1027 -16.68 3.78 27.85
N LEU A 1028 -16.21 4.22 26.67
CA LEU A 1028 -16.27 5.61 26.21
C LEU A 1028 -17.25 5.75 25.04
N THR A 1029 -18.07 6.80 25.09
CA THR A 1029 -19.04 7.11 24.02
C THR A 1029 -18.42 7.77 22.79
N SER A 1030 -17.30 8.47 22.94
CA SER A 1030 -16.58 9.11 21.83
C SER A 1030 -15.07 9.09 22.07
N PRO A 1031 -14.43 7.91 22.02
CA PRO A 1031 -12.98 7.77 22.15
C PRO A 1031 -12.23 8.65 21.14
N GLY A 1032 -11.14 9.28 21.57
CA GLY A 1032 -10.30 10.15 20.75
C GLY A 1032 -10.78 11.59 20.62
N SER A 1033 -11.96 11.94 21.13
CA SER A 1033 -12.47 13.33 21.12
C SER A 1033 -12.01 14.15 22.33
N PRO A 1034 -11.98 15.50 22.25
CA PRO A 1034 -11.66 16.39 23.39
C PRO A 1034 -12.57 16.24 24.62
N GLY A 1035 -13.66 15.48 24.52
CA GLY A 1035 -14.37 15.05 25.71
C GLY A 1035 -15.35 13.92 25.44
N SER A 1036 -15.28 12.88 26.28
CA SER A 1036 -16.10 11.68 26.16
C SER A 1036 -16.85 11.42 27.47
N ASN A 1037 -18.12 11.04 27.35
CA ASN A 1037 -18.80 10.39 28.47
C ASN A 1037 -18.24 8.98 28.65
N PHE A 1038 -18.11 8.54 29.90
CA PHE A 1038 -17.68 7.19 30.24
C PHE A 1038 -18.64 6.52 31.19
N ALA A 1039 -18.70 5.18 31.12
CA ALA A 1039 -19.51 4.36 32.01
C ALA A 1039 -18.84 3.01 32.28
N TYR A 1040 -18.99 2.52 33.50
CA TYR A 1040 -18.61 1.19 33.95
C TYR A 1040 -19.59 0.71 35.02
N THR A 1041 -20.01 -0.55 34.93
CA THR A 1041 -20.82 -1.21 35.95
C THR A 1041 -20.10 -2.47 36.40
N SER A 1042 -19.84 -2.60 37.70
CA SER A 1042 -19.16 -3.78 38.23
C SER A 1042 -20.02 -5.05 38.04
N PRO A 1043 -19.38 -6.24 38.00
CA PRO A 1043 -20.03 -7.48 38.40
C PRO A 1043 -20.67 -7.37 39.79
N VAL A 1044 -21.51 -8.34 40.18
CA VAL A 1044 -22.05 -8.38 41.53
C VAL A 1044 -20.89 -8.56 42.52
N VAL A 1045 -20.77 -7.65 43.48
CA VAL A 1045 -19.78 -7.66 44.55
C VAL A 1045 -20.47 -7.85 45.90
N PRO A 1046 -19.79 -8.48 46.89
CA PRO A 1046 -20.35 -8.65 48.23
C PRO A 1046 -20.71 -7.33 48.93
N ALA A 1047 -21.63 -7.36 49.89
CA ALA A 1047 -21.85 -6.21 50.77
C ALA A 1047 -20.57 -5.82 51.51
N GLY A 1048 -20.32 -4.51 51.61
CA GLY A 1048 -19.11 -3.98 52.21
C GLY A 1048 -18.76 -2.56 51.75
N THR A 1049 -17.66 -2.02 52.29
CA THR A 1049 -17.10 -0.73 51.91
C THR A 1049 -15.99 -0.92 50.88
N TYR A 1050 -16.01 -0.08 49.85
CA TYR A 1050 -15.06 -0.10 48.74
C TYR A 1050 -14.47 1.29 48.49
N THR A 1051 -13.23 1.34 48.03
CA THR A 1051 -12.60 2.54 47.48
C THR A 1051 -12.60 2.43 45.96
N VAL A 1052 -13.06 3.49 45.29
CA VAL A 1052 -13.08 3.62 43.83
C VAL A 1052 -12.13 4.74 43.43
N THR A 1053 -11.05 4.40 42.73
CA THR A 1053 -10.10 5.36 42.15
C THR A 1053 -10.37 5.46 40.65
N ILE A 1054 -10.43 6.66 40.10
CA ILE A 1054 -10.76 6.94 38.70
C ILE A 1054 -9.70 7.91 38.13
N ARG A 1055 -9.22 7.65 36.92
CA ARG A 1055 -8.37 8.59 36.18
C ARG A 1055 -8.64 8.55 34.67
N GLY A 1056 -8.49 9.71 34.03
CA GLY A 1056 -8.46 9.83 32.58
C GLY A 1056 -7.05 9.62 32.03
N MET A 1057 -6.97 9.15 30.78
CA MET A 1057 -5.77 9.17 29.96
C MET A 1057 -6.09 9.74 28.58
N ASP A 1058 -5.27 10.67 28.13
CA ASP A 1058 -5.39 11.31 26.83
C ASP A 1058 -4.78 10.48 25.69
N ASN A 1059 -4.80 11.03 24.48
CA ASN A 1059 -4.27 10.40 23.26
C ASN A 1059 -2.74 10.27 23.22
N HIS A 1060 -2.00 11.07 23.98
CA HIS A 1060 -0.54 10.98 24.11
C HIS A 1060 -0.11 10.04 25.26
N GLY A 1061 -1.07 9.65 26.08
CA GLY A 1061 -0.93 8.75 27.19
C GLY A 1061 -0.60 9.41 28.53
N GLN A 1062 -0.81 10.71 28.64
CA GLN A 1062 -0.72 11.46 29.89
C GLN A 1062 -1.93 11.11 30.77
N TYR A 1063 -1.68 10.92 32.06
CA TYR A 1063 -2.74 10.63 33.03
C TYR A 1063 -3.13 11.87 33.82
N GLN A 1064 -4.40 11.91 34.20
CA GLN A 1064 -4.93 12.88 35.16
C GLN A 1064 -4.14 12.86 36.48
N GLN A 1065 -3.66 14.03 36.93
CA GLN A 1065 -3.06 14.20 38.25
C GLN A 1065 -3.80 15.26 39.12
N PRO A 1066 -4.12 14.96 40.41
CA PRO A 1066 -4.19 13.62 40.98
C PRO A 1066 -5.40 12.84 40.44
N SER A 1067 -5.33 11.51 40.53
CA SER A 1067 -6.50 10.65 40.29
C SER A 1067 -7.62 10.94 41.31
N ARG A 1068 -8.88 10.73 40.91
CA ARG A 1068 -10.04 10.94 41.78
C ARG A 1068 -10.34 9.66 42.56
N THR A 1069 -10.28 9.71 43.90
CA THR A 1069 -10.57 8.58 44.77
C THR A 1069 -11.79 8.88 45.65
N VAL A 1070 -12.72 7.93 45.75
CA VAL A 1070 -13.91 8.03 46.62
C VAL A 1070 -14.20 6.72 47.36
N SER A 1071 -14.82 6.79 48.53
CA SER A 1071 -15.32 5.62 49.27
C SER A 1071 -16.82 5.40 49.00
N VAL A 1072 -17.24 4.15 48.83
CA VAL A 1072 -18.64 3.76 48.59
C VAL A 1072 -19.03 2.54 49.43
N THR A 1073 -20.33 2.34 49.65
CA THR A 1073 -20.85 1.17 50.37
C THR A 1073 -21.82 0.38 49.51
N VAL A 1074 -21.71 -0.95 49.53
CA VAL A 1074 -22.66 -1.86 48.88
C VAL A 1074 -23.42 -2.60 49.98
N THR A 1075 -24.75 -2.63 49.90
CA THR A 1075 -25.62 -3.38 50.82
C THR A 1075 -26.37 -4.47 50.06
N ASP A 1076 -26.69 -5.55 50.75
CA ASP A 1076 -27.49 -6.68 50.23
C ASP A 1076 -28.92 -6.28 49.85
#